data_AF-A0AAD4FH46-F1
#
_entry.id   AF-A0AAD4FH46-F1
#
_cell.length_a   1.000
_cell.length_b   1.000
_cell.length_c   1.000
_cell.angle_alpha   90.00
_cell.angle_beta   90.00
_cell.angle_gamma   90.00
#
_symmetry.space_group_name_H-M   'P 1'
#
loop_
_entity.id
_entity.type
_entity.pdbx_description
1 polymer ?
#
loop_
_entity_poly.entity_id
_entity_poly.type
_entity_poly.pdbx_seq_one_letter_code
_entity_poly.pdbx_strand_id
1 'polypeptide(L)'
;MTTNEDKQLRTTSNEKSWMGTDPSPNYKQLYLDEQRKREEAERAQAKERSRREEEQRRRKKAETTTRKTTLPEFLDACHDHLHANLTVQTDTTLSTRGDPANANNKLRPQRVRIWDDFPARQAAIWEKIRESDFALERHFTSVHTLSESGEAIQQRMMSSELDLHLFQRSTVEQPVSQIIKQMHANQALRREFGLRGSVNFENHANTLSPEQEVEEGMQNLSVSGGGRRRSPRLQAKANASSSTELPATARNSTSRSSRPRADQFCVYSTGEESRTAAFVIEYKAPHKIPLGYTYEGLDDLDLDDVVECRETESARDRFRRLVAAVITQAFSYMVRVGVEYGCVCTGEANIFLRVPHDPTTVYYFLSVPKGDVGDTTGWAPDADGPNRLHLTAVGQMLAFTLQALRTPLRSHRWRKETSARLKSWEVLYSVLLDDIPSHETPSSEYRPPRNTEFLRMSPVRIRQRRARTGEIDCSQPQDRHNTSDEEPDPDTPSRQPPPPPSLSSSSSLSPPPPPHPSRWRPTTSVPSSDRRSGNTGRDGKYCTQNCLLGLARSSPLDVACPNAGLHGTDRHQLSRSTFLKRIRQQLSEDLDSNCEVIGLHGACGVPFCVRLESHGYTVVAKAYPIELVHRLEWEAKVYHRLRPIQGTHVPVHLGNINLEVPYYYEGICELKHIMFLSYGGKRIDKHPAADSKLFVSQQTEASVQAVRSLGVLHTDLVKRNMLWEDRTRRMMVIDFERAKIVEPRRPLGAVSANAKRKGVFGDEDGRLAPERHGALCELTSFG
;
A
#
# COMPACT_ATOMS: atom_id res chain seq x y z
N MET A 1 76.08 -2.85 -21.80
CA MET A 1 76.17 -3.65 -23.05
C MET A 1 75.85 -2.68 -24.18
N THR A 2 76.87 -2.12 -24.84
CA THR A 2 77.48 -2.61 -26.11
C THR A 2 76.54 -2.35 -27.30
N THR A 3 76.92 -1.71 -28.41
CA THR A 3 78.24 -1.20 -28.88
C THR A 3 78.05 -0.24 -30.06
N ASN A 4 78.93 0.75 -30.18
CA ASN A 4 79.73 1.08 -31.38
C ASN A 4 79.28 0.54 -32.76
N GLU A 5 79.22 1.44 -33.75
CA GLU A 5 80.09 1.53 -34.96
C GLU A 5 79.59 2.75 -35.77
N ASP A 6 80.30 3.85 -35.99
CA ASP A 6 81.70 4.16 -36.37
C ASP A 6 81.93 4.19 -37.90
N LYS A 7 82.81 5.11 -38.31
CA LYS A 7 83.40 5.37 -39.64
C LYS A 7 82.58 6.09 -40.72
N GLN A 8 83.20 6.90 -41.59
CA GLN A 8 84.34 7.84 -41.46
C GLN A 8 84.62 8.50 -42.83
N LEU A 9 85.15 9.75 -42.82
CA LEU A 9 86.01 10.35 -43.87
C LEU A 9 85.34 10.56 -45.27
N ARG A 10 85.77 11.46 -46.15
CA ARG A 10 86.77 12.56 -46.13
C ARG A 10 86.42 13.51 -47.29
N THR A 11 86.58 14.82 -47.11
CA THR A 11 87.64 15.61 -47.77
C THR A 11 87.50 17.09 -47.42
N THR A 12 88.60 17.66 -46.96
CA THR A 12 88.79 19.09 -46.71
C THR A 12 89.33 19.77 -47.96
N SER A 13 88.92 21.01 -48.23
CA SER A 13 89.85 22.06 -48.69
C SER A 13 89.31 23.44 -48.35
N ASN A 14 90.19 24.29 -47.80
CA ASN A 14 89.95 25.71 -47.57
C ASN A 14 89.89 26.46 -48.92
N GLU A 15 89.16 27.58 -48.97
CA GLU A 15 89.83 28.89 -49.09
C GLU A 15 88.90 30.07 -48.74
N LYS A 16 89.52 31.22 -48.43
CA LYS A 16 88.87 32.39 -47.82
C LYS A 16 88.25 33.30 -48.88
N SER A 17 87.08 33.86 -48.58
CA SER A 17 86.75 35.21 -49.03
C SER A 17 85.84 35.92 -48.01
N TRP A 18 86.34 37.01 -47.44
CA TRP A 18 85.55 37.97 -46.71
C TRP A 18 85.23 39.14 -47.65
N MET A 19 83.99 39.24 -48.15
CA MET A 19 83.45 40.54 -48.57
C MET A 19 81.91 40.52 -48.66
N GLY A 20 81.32 41.56 -48.07
CA GLY A 20 79.91 41.92 -47.94
C GLY A 20 78.84 41.23 -48.79
N THR A 21 77.81 40.72 -48.10
CA THR A 21 76.43 41.21 -48.26
C THR A 21 75.66 40.96 -46.97
N ASP A 22 75.03 42.00 -46.44
CA ASP A 22 74.04 41.87 -45.38
C ASP A 22 72.78 41.24 -46.02
N PRO A 23 72.35 40.03 -45.61
CA PRO A 23 71.18 39.40 -46.19
C PRO A 23 69.94 40.10 -45.64
N SER A 24 69.52 41.15 -46.37
CA SER A 24 68.25 41.85 -46.11
C SER A 24 67.17 40.80 -45.84
N PRO A 25 66.53 40.81 -44.65
CA PRO A 25 65.66 39.71 -44.26
C PRO A 25 64.57 39.56 -45.30
N ASN A 26 64.32 38.33 -45.75
CA ASN A 26 63.35 38.07 -46.80
C ASN A 26 61.93 38.33 -46.27
N TYR A 27 61.51 39.60 -46.30
CA TYR A 27 60.23 40.08 -45.75
C TYR A 27 59.04 39.30 -46.31
N LYS A 28 59.15 38.76 -47.54
CA LYS A 28 58.12 37.91 -48.15
C LYS A 28 58.03 36.53 -47.49
N GLN A 29 59.16 35.92 -47.11
CA GLN A 29 59.15 34.68 -46.32
C GLN A 29 58.67 34.92 -44.88
N LEU A 30 59.16 35.97 -44.22
CA LEU A 30 58.73 36.33 -42.87
C LEU A 30 57.22 36.61 -42.79
N TYR A 31 56.67 37.33 -43.77
CA TYR A 31 55.23 37.58 -43.86
C TYR A 31 54.41 36.30 -44.06
N LEU A 32 54.88 35.37 -44.91
CA LEU A 32 54.21 34.07 -45.11
C LEU A 32 54.32 33.15 -43.89
N ASP A 33 55.43 33.17 -43.16
CA ASP A 33 55.57 32.46 -41.88
C ASP A 33 54.72 33.07 -40.78
N GLU A 34 54.56 34.39 -40.75
CA GLU A 34 53.67 35.06 -39.82
C GLU A 34 52.20 34.74 -40.13
N GLN A 35 51.80 34.73 -41.40
CA GLN A 35 50.47 34.29 -41.83
C GLN A 35 50.21 32.82 -41.44
N ARG A 36 51.16 31.91 -41.71
CA ARG A 36 51.03 30.50 -41.26
C ARG A 36 50.90 30.38 -39.75
N LYS A 37 51.71 31.11 -38.97
CA LYS A 37 51.61 31.12 -37.50
C LYS A 37 50.29 31.69 -37.00
N ARG A 38 49.73 32.70 -37.67
CA ARG A 38 48.40 33.26 -37.36
C ARG A 38 47.30 32.25 -37.67
N GLU A 39 47.32 31.61 -38.84
CA GLU A 39 46.37 30.54 -39.19
C GLU A 39 46.47 29.33 -38.25
N GLU A 40 47.69 28.89 -37.88
CA GLU A 40 47.89 27.79 -36.94
C GLU A 40 47.41 28.16 -35.52
N ALA A 41 47.68 29.38 -35.07
CA ALA A 41 47.16 29.90 -33.80
C ALA A 41 45.64 30.01 -33.80
N GLU A 42 45.03 30.47 -34.89
CA GLU A 42 43.57 30.54 -35.04
C GLU A 42 42.94 29.15 -35.07
N ARG A 43 43.50 28.19 -35.82
CA ARG A 43 43.08 26.79 -35.83
C ARG A 43 43.25 26.14 -34.45
N ALA A 44 44.31 26.47 -33.71
CA ALA A 44 44.51 25.99 -32.34
C ALA A 44 43.48 26.58 -31.37
N GLN A 45 43.18 27.89 -31.47
CA GLN A 45 42.14 28.55 -30.69
C GLN A 45 40.73 28.01 -31.03
N ALA A 46 40.44 27.72 -32.30
CA ALA A 46 39.18 27.12 -32.73
C ALA A 46 39.01 25.70 -32.18
N LYS A 47 40.05 24.86 -32.26
CA LYS A 47 40.08 23.52 -31.64
C LYS A 47 39.88 23.58 -30.12
N GLU A 48 40.56 24.51 -29.45
CA GLU A 48 40.42 24.70 -28.00
C GLU A 48 39.01 25.18 -27.61
N ARG A 49 38.42 26.08 -28.40
CA ARG A 49 37.04 26.55 -28.21
C ARG A 49 36.04 25.41 -28.38
N SER A 50 36.14 24.65 -29.47
CA SER A 50 35.30 23.47 -29.71
C SER A 50 35.43 22.42 -28.60
N ARG A 51 36.66 22.18 -28.10
CA ARG A 51 36.91 21.28 -26.95
C ARG A 51 36.22 21.76 -25.68
N ARG A 52 36.30 23.07 -25.37
CA ARG A 52 35.62 23.67 -24.21
C ARG A 52 34.10 23.64 -24.33
N GLU A 53 33.56 23.89 -25.53
CA GLU A 53 32.13 23.81 -25.80
C GLU A 53 31.61 22.37 -25.65
N GLU A 54 32.37 21.38 -26.15
CA GLU A 54 32.05 19.97 -25.95
C GLU A 54 32.14 19.57 -24.48
N GLU A 55 33.19 19.98 -23.76
CA GLU A 55 33.35 19.71 -22.33
C GLU A 55 32.21 20.34 -21.51
N GLN A 56 31.84 21.60 -21.80
CA GLN A 56 30.68 22.25 -21.18
C GLN A 56 29.38 21.52 -21.50
N ARG A 57 29.19 21.04 -22.74
CA ARG A 57 28.01 20.26 -23.13
C ARG A 57 27.97 18.91 -22.42
N ARG A 58 29.10 18.22 -22.29
CA ARG A 58 29.24 16.96 -21.53
C ARG A 58 28.95 17.18 -20.05
N ARG A 59 29.51 18.24 -19.45
CA ARG A 59 29.27 18.61 -18.05
C ARG A 59 27.79 18.94 -17.79
N LYS A 60 27.18 19.78 -18.64
CA LYS A 60 25.74 20.09 -18.57
C LYS A 60 24.88 18.82 -18.70
N LYS A 61 25.20 17.93 -19.66
CA LYS A 61 24.48 16.65 -19.82
C LYS A 61 24.59 15.80 -18.55
N ALA A 62 25.81 15.58 -18.04
CA ALA A 62 26.04 14.82 -16.83
C ALA A 62 25.30 15.40 -15.62
N GLU A 63 25.32 16.72 -15.44
CA GLU A 63 24.58 17.43 -14.41
C GLU A 63 23.05 17.26 -14.56
N THR A 64 22.50 17.35 -15.78
CA THR A 64 21.07 17.09 -16.02
C THR A 64 20.64 15.65 -15.77
N THR A 65 21.52 14.66 -16.01
CA THR A 65 21.21 13.25 -15.81
C THR A 65 21.39 12.81 -14.35
N THR A 66 22.25 13.49 -13.57
CA THR A 66 22.56 13.15 -12.16
C THR A 66 21.79 13.98 -11.13
N ARG A 67 21.29 15.17 -11.48
CA ARG A 67 20.43 15.97 -10.59
C ARG A 67 19.10 15.25 -10.30
N LYS A 68 18.44 15.67 -9.22
CA LYS A 68 17.06 15.27 -8.92
C LYS A 68 16.08 15.75 -9.99
N THR A 69 15.10 14.91 -10.29
CA THR A 69 14.06 15.17 -11.30
C THR A 69 12.85 15.92 -10.74
N THR A 70 12.18 16.69 -11.59
CA THR A 70 10.83 17.22 -11.35
C THR A 70 9.77 16.14 -11.55
N LEU A 71 8.50 16.38 -11.19
CA LEU A 71 7.45 15.35 -11.39
C LEU A 71 7.29 14.95 -12.88
N PRO A 72 7.26 15.87 -13.86
CA PRO A 72 7.22 15.50 -15.27
C PRO A 72 8.46 14.73 -15.75
N GLU A 73 9.68 15.21 -15.42
CA GLU A 73 10.94 14.52 -15.73
C GLU A 73 10.97 13.10 -15.14
N PHE A 74 10.38 12.91 -13.95
CA PHE A 74 10.36 11.63 -13.26
C PHE A 74 9.38 10.64 -13.89
N LEU A 75 8.18 11.09 -14.27
CA LEU A 75 7.17 10.25 -14.94
C LEU A 75 7.65 9.80 -16.33
N ASP A 76 8.31 10.69 -17.06
CA ASP A 76 8.95 10.44 -18.34
C ASP A 76 10.04 9.36 -18.22
N ALA A 77 11.04 9.60 -17.36
CA ALA A 77 12.12 8.66 -17.12
C ALA A 77 11.64 7.30 -16.54
N CYS A 78 10.56 7.27 -15.74
CA CYS A 78 9.96 6.00 -15.30
C CYS A 78 9.30 5.24 -16.45
N HIS A 79 8.66 5.92 -17.40
CA HIS A 79 8.10 5.26 -18.57
C HIS A 79 9.20 4.66 -19.44
N ASP A 80 10.14 5.49 -19.88
CA ASP A 80 11.16 5.12 -20.88
C ASP A 80 12.15 4.08 -20.34
N HIS A 81 12.66 4.24 -19.11
CA HIS A 81 13.70 3.35 -18.58
C HIS A 81 13.13 2.11 -17.88
N LEU A 82 12.00 2.23 -17.17
CA LEU A 82 11.49 1.14 -16.33
C LEU A 82 10.35 0.33 -16.99
N HIS A 83 9.43 0.99 -17.72
CA HIS A 83 8.18 0.35 -18.16
C HIS A 83 8.11 0.03 -19.66
N ALA A 84 8.71 0.84 -20.54
CA ALA A 84 8.66 0.62 -21.98
C ALA A 84 9.33 -0.71 -22.38
N ASN A 85 10.41 -1.07 -21.69
CA ASN A 85 11.22 -2.27 -21.89
C ASN A 85 10.65 -3.54 -21.20
N LEU A 86 9.37 -3.53 -20.83
CA LEU A 86 8.67 -4.68 -20.26
C LEU A 86 8.75 -5.89 -21.21
N THR A 87 9.24 -7.02 -20.69
CA THR A 87 9.40 -8.28 -21.42
C THR A 87 8.66 -9.42 -20.71
N VAL A 88 7.64 -9.97 -21.38
CA VAL A 88 6.82 -11.09 -20.88
C VAL A 88 7.43 -12.42 -21.33
N GLN A 89 7.42 -13.44 -20.47
CA GLN A 89 7.74 -14.81 -20.89
C GLN A 89 6.56 -15.38 -21.69
N THR A 90 6.73 -15.58 -22.99
CA THR A 90 5.71 -16.16 -23.89
C THR A 90 5.70 -17.69 -23.86
N ASP A 91 6.78 -18.34 -23.40
CA ASP A 91 6.84 -19.80 -23.28
C ASP A 91 6.10 -20.31 -22.02
N THR A 92 4.94 -20.94 -22.24
CA THR A 92 4.10 -21.56 -21.20
C THR A 92 4.72 -22.79 -20.52
N THR A 93 5.86 -23.30 -21.00
CA THR A 93 6.64 -24.37 -20.36
C THR A 93 7.63 -23.83 -19.33
N LEU A 94 8.08 -22.57 -19.49
CA LEU A 94 9.00 -21.87 -18.59
C LEU A 94 8.28 -21.03 -17.53
N SER A 95 6.95 -21.15 -17.46
CA SER A 95 6.08 -20.26 -16.68
C SER A 95 5.25 -21.00 -15.62
N THR A 96 4.83 -20.29 -14.57
CA THR A 96 4.08 -20.91 -13.46
C THR A 96 2.68 -21.35 -13.87
N ARG A 97 2.45 -22.67 -13.80
CA ARG A 97 1.14 -23.30 -13.99
C ARG A 97 0.38 -23.31 -12.66
N GLY A 98 -0.51 -22.35 -12.49
CA GLY A 98 -1.36 -22.21 -11.32
C GLY A 98 -2.62 -21.42 -11.64
N ASP A 99 -3.65 -21.60 -10.81
CA ASP A 99 -4.99 -21.04 -10.96
C ASP A 99 -4.99 -19.53 -11.31
N PRO A 100 -5.48 -19.10 -12.51
CA PRO A 100 -5.76 -17.69 -12.82
C PRO A 100 -6.87 -17.04 -12.01
N ALA A 101 -7.88 -17.79 -11.54
CA ALA A 101 -9.12 -17.24 -11.00
C ALA A 101 -9.65 -18.07 -9.84
N ASN A 102 -9.14 -17.79 -8.63
CA ASN A 102 -9.65 -18.34 -7.38
C ASN A 102 -10.95 -17.62 -6.98
N ALA A 103 -11.97 -17.72 -7.85
CA ALA A 103 -13.27 -17.06 -7.72
C ALA A 103 -14.30 -17.91 -6.95
N ASN A 104 -14.12 -19.23 -6.92
CA ASN A 104 -15.10 -20.18 -6.38
C ASN A 104 -15.52 -19.82 -4.94
N ASN A 105 -16.82 -19.77 -4.69
CA ASN A 105 -17.45 -19.40 -3.41
C ASN A 105 -17.09 -17.97 -2.92
N LYS A 106 -16.70 -17.06 -3.82
CA LYS A 106 -16.60 -15.62 -3.54
C LYS A 106 -17.87 -14.89 -3.95
N LEU A 107 -18.13 -13.75 -3.32
CA LEU A 107 -19.25 -12.88 -3.68
C LEU A 107 -19.02 -12.31 -5.08
N ARG A 108 -20.01 -12.39 -5.97
CA ARG A 108 -19.96 -11.80 -7.31
C ARG A 108 -20.89 -10.59 -7.44
N PRO A 109 -20.58 -9.63 -8.32
CA PRO A 109 -21.56 -8.63 -8.74
C PRO A 109 -22.72 -9.30 -9.52
N GLN A 110 -23.75 -8.51 -9.83
CA GLN A 110 -24.72 -8.85 -10.87
C GLN A 110 -24.21 -8.38 -12.24
N ARG A 111 -23.54 -7.23 -12.31
CA ARG A 111 -23.13 -6.61 -13.58
C ARG A 111 -21.69 -6.11 -13.56
N VAL A 112 -21.02 -6.23 -14.70
CA VAL A 112 -19.75 -5.53 -15.02
C VAL A 112 -20.06 -4.50 -16.10
N ARG A 113 -19.68 -3.22 -15.92
CA ARG A 113 -19.99 -2.13 -16.86
C ARG A 113 -18.80 -1.21 -17.11
N ILE A 114 -18.72 -0.59 -18.29
CA ILE A 114 -17.67 0.39 -18.60
C ILE A 114 -17.76 1.60 -17.65
N TRP A 115 -16.60 2.10 -17.20
CA TRP A 115 -16.47 3.28 -16.35
C TRP A 115 -16.20 4.55 -17.16
N ASP A 116 -17.23 5.07 -17.84
CA ASP A 116 -17.10 6.17 -18.81
C ASP A 116 -16.51 7.47 -18.24
N ASP A 117 -16.77 7.80 -16.97
CA ASP A 117 -16.28 9.04 -16.35
C ASP A 117 -14.88 8.92 -15.69
N PHE A 118 -14.21 7.77 -15.83
CA PHE A 118 -12.83 7.57 -15.33
C PHE A 118 -11.81 8.58 -15.91
N PRO A 119 -11.73 8.82 -17.24
CA PRO A 119 -10.87 9.85 -17.84
C PRO A 119 -11.02 11.23 -17.20
N ALA A 120 -12.26 11.70 -17.03
CA ALA A 120 -12.54 13.01 -16.45
C ALA A 120 -12.14 13.09 -14.97
N ARG A 121 -12.35 12.01 -14.21
CA ARG A 121 -11.91 11.90 -12.80
C ARG A 121 -10.39 11.94 -12.68
N GLN A 122 -9.66 11.21 -13.54
CA GLN A 122 -8.19 11.24 -13.59
C GLN A 122 -7.68 12.65 -13.92
N ALA A 123 -8.23 13.30 -14.95
CA ALA A 123 -7.87 14.66 -15.32
C ALA A 123 -8.09 15.67 -14.17
N ALA A 124 -9.23 15.57 -13.45
CA ALA A 124 -9.53 16.43 -12.31
C ALA A 124 -8.57 16.24 -11.10
N ILE A 125 -7.86 15.11 -10.99
CA ILE A 125 -6.77 14.94 -10.02
C ILE A 125 -5.50 15.64 -10.52
N TRP A 126 -5.17 15.51 -11.81
CA TRP A 126 -4.01 16.15 -12.43
C TRP A 126 -4.08 17.67 -12.40
N GLU A 127 -5.24 18.27 -12.66
CA GLU A 127 -5.43 19.72 -12.56
C GLU A 127 -5.08 20.26 -11.16
N LYS A 128 -5.44 19.53 -10.09
CA LYS A 128 -5.12 19.91 -8.70
C LYS A 128 -3.64 19.76 -8.36
N ILE A 129 -2.95 18.79 -8.97
CA ILE A 129 -1.49 18.69 -8.87
C ILE A 129 -0.84 19.88 -9.59
N ARG A 130 -1.34 20.22 -10.78
CA ARG A 130 -0.88 21.33 -11.64
C ARG A 130 -1.11 22.73 -11.04
N GLU A 131 -2.14 22.88 -10.22
CA GLU A 131 -2.42 24.13 -9.47
C GLU A 131 -1.37 24.41 -8.37
N SER A 132 -0.55 23.42 -8.02
CA SER A 132 0.53 23.55 -7.04
C SER A 132 1.91 23.60 -7.69
N ASP A 133 2.85 24.32 -7.08
CA ASP A 133 4.25 24.39 -7.53
C ASP A 133 5.01 23.05 -7.40
N PHE A 134 4.43 22.06 -6.70
CA PHE A 134 5.02 20.74 -6.45
C PHE A 134 5.53 20.03 -7.71
N ALA A 135 4.84 20.19 -8.84
CA ALA A 135 5.25 19.56 -10.10
C ALA A 135 6.60 20.10 -10.64
N LEU A 136 6.97 21.33 -10.26
CA LEU A 136 8.21 22.01 -10.66
C LEU A 136 9.39 21.74 -9.71
N GLU A 137 9.10 21.24 -8.50
CA GLU A 137 10.11 21.00 -7.47
C GLU A 137 10.93 19.71 -7.74
N ARG A 138 12.24 19.76 -7.47
CA ARG A 138 13.18 18.67 -7.78
C ARG A 138 13.34 17.70 -6.60
N HIS A 139 12.33 16.86 -6.39
CA HIS A 139 12.31 15.92 -5.27
C HIS A 139 12.83 14.52 -5.59
N PHE A 140 12.70 14.08 -6.85
CA PHE A 140 12.72 12.66 -7.22
C PHE A 140 14.07 12.17 -7.73
N THR A 141 14.17 10.85 -7.91
CA THR A 141 15.38 10.12 -8.34
C THR A 141 15.93 10.65 -9.66
N SER A 142 17.25 10.68 -9.81
CA SER A 142 17.91 11.14 -11.03
C SER A 142 17.64 10.19 -12.21
N VAL A 143 17.72 10.73 -13.44
CA VAL A 143 17.54 9.93 -14.67
C VAL A 143 18.61 8.83 -14.75
N HIS A 144 19.84 9.10 -14.31
CA HIS A 144 20.92 8.12 -14.23
C HIS A 144 20.51 6.86 -13.46
N THR A 145 20.04 7.04 -12.22
CA THR A 145 19.68 5.95 -11.33
C THR A 145 18.42 5.21 -11.79
N LEU A 146 17.52 5.88 -12.50
CA LEU A 146 16.38 5.23 -13.17
C LEU A 146 16.84 4.37 -14.35
N SER A 147 17.81 4.82 -15.15
CA SER A 147 18.41 4.03 -16.24
C SER A 147 19.10 2.77 -15.69
N GLU A 148 19.97 2.92 -14.69
CA GLU A 148 20.66 1.79 -14.03
C GLU A 148 19.67 0.79 -13.42
N SER A 149 18.58 1.29 -12.81
CA SER A 149 17.52 0.45 -12.27
C SER A 149 16.75 -0.29 -13.37
N GLY A 150 16.49 0.38 -14.50
CA GLY A 150 15.86 -0.20 -15.68
C GLY A 150 16.68 -1.35 -16.26
N GLU A 151 17.99 -1.16 -16.44
CA GLU A 151 18.93 -2.20 -16.89
C GLU A 151 18.93 -3.43 -15.96
N ALA A 152 18.90 -3.21 -14.65
CA ALA A 152 18.84 -4.30 -13.67
C ALA A 152 17.48 -5.06 -13.66
N ILE A 153 16.37 -4.36 -13.98
CA ILE A 153 15.04 -4.97 -14.07
C ILE A 153 14.88 -5.76 -15.37
N GLN A 154 15.39 -5.26 -16.50
CA GLN A 154 15.34 -5.92 -17.81
C GLN A 154 16.01 -7.30 -17.84
N GLN A 155 16.97 -7.55 -16.96
CA GLN A 155 17.62 -8.87 -16.82
C GLN A 155 16.68 -9.97 -16.27
N ARG A 156 15.45 -9.63 -15.87
CA ARG A 156 14.45 -10.59 -15.33
C ARG A 156 13.22 -10.65 -16.24
N MET A 157 12.96 -11.83 -16.83
CA MET A 157 11.72 -12.10 -17.54
C MET A 157 10.58 -12.36 -16.55
N MET A 158 9.38 -11.85 -16.83
CA MET A 158 8.20 -12.16 -16.01
C MET A 158 7.63 -13.55 -16.36
N SER A 159 7.85 -14.53 -15.47
CA SER A 159 7.30 -15.90 -15.60
C SER A 159 6.44 -16.35 -14.41
N SER A 160 6.20 -15.47 -13.43
CA SER A 160 5.34 -15.74 -12.28
C SER A 160 4.66 -14.49 -11.71
N GLU A 161 3.65 -14.71 -10.86
CA GLU A 161 3.00 -13.63 -10.09
C GLU A 161 3.96 -12.96 -9.10
N LEU A 162 5.00 -13.67 -8.64
CA LEU A 162 6.06 -13.11 -7.81
C LEU A 162 6.98 -12.18 -8.60
N ASP A 163 7.34 -12.55 -9.83
CA ASP A 163 8.16 -11.70 -10.72
C ASP A 163 7.38 -10.46 -11.15
N LEU A 164 6.09 -10.61 -11.46
CA LEU A 164 5.17 -9.49 -11.70
C LEU A 164 5.10 -8.56 -10.48
N HIS A 165 4.96 -9.11 -9.26
CA HIS A 165 4.94 -8.28 -8.06
C HIS A 165 6.26 -7.52 -7.85
N LEU A 166 7.41 -8.17 -8.04
CA LEU A 166 8.73 -7.50 -7.95
C LEU A 166 8.89 -6.40 -9.01
N PHE A 167 8.44 -6.66 -10.25
CA PHE A 167 8.41 -5.67 -11.32
C PHE A 167 7.53 -4.47 -10.96
N GLN A 168 6.26 -4.71 -10.59
CA GLN A 168 5.31 -3.65 -10.23
C GLN A 168 5.78 -2.84 -9.01
N ARG A 169 6.35 -3.52 -8.02
CA ARG A 169 6.94 -2.90 -6.83
C ARG A 169 8.00 -1.87 -7.19
N SER A 170 8.91 -2.21 -8.10
CA SER A 170 10.03 -1.36 -8.50
C SER A 170 9.65 -0.28 -9.52
N THR A 171 8.71 -0.56 -10.42
CA THR A 171 8.39 0.32 -11.57
C THR A 171 7.16 1.21 -11.36
N VAL A 172 6.25 0.85 -10.44
CA VAL A 172 5.00 1.59 -10.19
C VAL A 172 4.78 1.88 -8.70
N GLU A 173 4.77 0.86 -7.83
CA GLU A 173 4.44 1.03 -6.40
C GLU A 173 5.40 2.01 -5.70
N GLN A 174 6.72 1.78 -5.83
CA GLN A 174 7.75 2.63 -5.22
C GLN A 174 7.73 4.07 -5.75
N PRO A 175 7.70 4.34 -7.07
CA PRO A 175 7.48 5.68 -7.61
C PRO A 175 6.23 6.38 -7.03
N VAL A 176 5.07 5.72 -6.99
CA VAL A 176 3.83 6.30 -6.45
C VAL A 176 3.97 6.59 -4.95
N SER A 177 4.51 5.66 -4.16
CA SER A 177 4.78 5.85 -2.73
C SER A 177 5.76 7.01 -2.47
N GLN A 178 6.79 7.17 -3.30
CA GLN A 178 7.73 8.30 -3.21
C GLN A 178 7.04 9.63 -3.52
N ILE A 179 6.24 9.71 -4.60
CA ILE A 179 5.49 10.92 -4.96
C ILE A 179 4.55 11.33 -3.83
N ILE A 180 3.72 10.41 -3.32
CA ILE A 180 2.74 10.72 -2.27
C ILE A 180 3.43 11.12 -0.95
N LYS A 181 4.58 10.51 -0.62
CA LYS A 181 5.38 10.91 0.55
C LYS A 181 5.88 12.36 0.44
N GLN A 182 6.25 12.83 -0.74
CA GLN A 182 6.64 14.23 -0.96
C GLN A 182 5.41 15.16 -0.99
N MET A 183 4.29 14.73 -1.60
CA MET A 183 3.02 15.48 -1.57
C MET A 183 2.51 15.71 -0.14
N HIS A 184 2.76 14.77 0.79
CA HIS A 184 2.41 14.93 2.22
C HIS A 184 3.18 16.06 2.91
N ALA A 185 4.40 16.37 2.46
CA ALA A 185 5.17 17.51 2.97
C ALA A 185 4.56 18.87 2.52
N ASN A 186 3.90 18.91 1.36
CA ASN A 186 3.19 20.08 0.88
C ASN A 186 1.84 20.25 1.59
N GLN A 187 1.66 21.34 2.33
CA GLN A 187 0.48 21.54 3.18
C GLN A 187 -0.84 21.66 2.39
N ALA A 188 -0.81 22.20 1.16
CA ALA A 188 -2.00 22.34 0.32
C ALA A 188 -2.45 20.97 -0.20
N LEU A 189 -1.55 20.23 -0.86
CA LEU A 189 -1.81 18.90 -1.39
C LEU A 189 -2.20 17.90 -0.28
N ARG A 190 -1.54 17.99 0.89
CA ARG A 190 -1.89 17.18 2.07
C ARG A 190 -3.34 17.39 2.51
N ARG A 191 -3.84 18.62 2.49
CA ARG A 191 -5.24 18.94 2.84
C ARG A 191 -6.20 18.47 1.74
N GLU A 192 -5.90 18.78 0.49
CA GLU A 192 -6.75 18.50 -0.67
C GLU A 192 -6.99 16.99 -0.89
N PHE A 193 -5.94 16.18 -0.75
CA PHE A 193 -6.01 14.72 -0.91
C PHE A 193 -6.15 13.95 0.41
N GLY A 194 -6.26 14.64 1.55
CA GLY A 194 -6.44 14.01 2.87
C GLY A 194 -5.25 13.16 3.34
N LEU A 195 -4.03 13.46 2.87
CA LEU A 195 -2.84 12.62 3.06
C LEU A 195 -2.46 12.49 4.55
N ARG A 196 -2.41 11.26 5.05
CA ARG A 196 -2.05 10.96 6.44
C ARG A 196 -0.55 10.76 6.68
N GLY A 197 0.18 10.35 5.64
CA GLY A 197 1.61 10.05 5.67
C GLY A 197 2.04 9.48 4.31
N SER A 198 2.72 8.32 4.32
CA SER A 198 3.02 7.59 3.09
C SER A 198 1.86 6.70 2.65
N VAL A 199 1.98 6.18 1.44
CA VAL A 199 1.19 5.04 0.96
C VAL A 199 2.10 3.82 0.86
N ASN A 200 1.61 2.67 1.33
CA ASN A 200 2.31 1.40 1.26
C ASN A 200 1.49 0.38 0.46
N PHE A 201 2.15 -0.34 -0.44
CA PHE A 201 1.60 -1.48 -1.18
C PHE A 201 2.08 -2.75 -0.46
N GLU A 202 1.15 -3.46 0.17
CA GLU A 202 1.47 -4.56 1.10
C GLU A 202 0.57 -5.78 0.88
N ASN A 203 1.16 -6.96 1.08
CA ASN A 203 0.45 -8.23 1.12
C ASN A 203 -0.16 -8.43 2.52
N HIS A 204 -1.43 -8.80 2.54
CA HIS A 204 -2.24 -8.97 3.74
C HIS A 204 -1.80 -10.10 4.71
N ALA A 205 -0.92 -11.01 4.28
CA ALA A 205 -0.38 -12.07 5.14
C ALA A 205 0.34 -11.55 6.41
N ASN A 206 0.80 -10.30 6.38
CA ASN A 206 1.56 -9.68 7.47
C ASN A 206 0.69 -8.99 8.55
N THR A 207 -0.63 -8.85 8.34
CA THR A 207 -1.46 -7.98 9.20
C THR A 207 -1.64 -8.49 10.63
N LEU A 208 -1.67 -9.82 10.87
CA LEU A 208 -1.71 -10.44 12.21
C LEU A 208 -1.08 -11.85 12.15
N SER A 209 0.25 -11.92 12.22
CA SER A 209 1.00 -13.19 12.23
C SER A 209 1.97 -13.21 13.42
N PRO A 210 2.01 -14.28 14.24
CA PRO A 210 2.99 -14.38 15.32
C PRO A 210 4.42 -14.37 14.77
N GLU A 211 5.24 -13.40 15.19
CA GLU A 211 6.65 -13.30 14.81
C GLU A 211 7.40 -14.65 15.06
N GLN A 212 6.98 -15.40 16.09
CA GLN A 212 7.51 -16.73 16.39
C GLN A 212 7.23 -17.79 15.32
N GLU A 213 6.10 -17.79 14.60
CA GLU A 213 5.88 -18.78 13.52
C GLU A 213 6.79 -18.47 12.31
N VAL A 214 7.11 -17.18 12.09
CA VAL A 214 8.04 -16.75 11.05
C VAL A 214 9.49 -17.05 11.46
N GLU A 215 9.86 -16.78 12.72
CA GLU A 215 11.17 -17.14 13.28
C GLU A 215 11.38 -18.66 13.35
N GLU A 216 10.40 -19.45 13.79
CA GLU A 216 10.48 -20.92 13.78
C GLU A 216 10.52 -21.44 12.34
N GLY A 217 9.78 -20.82 11.40
CA GLY A 217 9.89 -21.09 9.97
C GLY A 217 11.31 -20.83 9.43
N MET A 218 11.95 -19.74 9.84
CA MET A 218 13.33 -19.38 9.47
C MET A 218 14.40 -20.20 10.20
N GLN A 219 14.20 -20.58 11.45
CA GLN A 219 15.12 -21.45 12.21
C GLN A 219 15.11 -22.88 11.66
N ASN A 220 13.98 -23.31 11.08
CA ASN A 220 13.85 -24.54 10.30
C ASN A 220 14.44 -24.43 8.86
N LEU A 221 15.05 -23.30 8.49
CA LEU A 221 15.91 -23.13 7.30
C LEU A 221 17.41 -23.20 7.68
N SER A 222 17.78 -24.16 8.53
CA SER A 222 19.18 -24.45 8.82
C SER A 222 19.89 -25.02 7.57
N VAL A 223 20.82 -24.26 7.01
CA VAL A 223 21.68 -24.71 5.89
C VAL A 223 22.76 -25.64 6.43
N SER A 224 22.40 -26.91 6.65
CA SER A 224 23.33 -27.99 6.97
C SER A 224 22.81 -29.33 6.43
N GLY A 225 23.60 -29.95 5.53
CA GLY A 225 23.57 -31.40 5.32
C GLY A 225 22.46 -31.99 4.43
N GLY A 226 22.65 -31.91 3.12
CA GLY A 226 22.24 -32.91 2.10
C GLY A 226 21.13 -33.94 2.43
N GLY A 227 19.86 -33.52 2.46
CA GLY A 227 18.70 -34.41 2.45
C GLY A 227 17.69 -34.01 1.38
N ARG A 228 17.45 -34.88 0.37
CA ARG A 228 16.47 -34.61 -0.71
C ARG A 228 15.04 -34.56 -0.15
N ARG A 229 14.53 -33.37 0.18
CA ARG A 229 13.10 -33.13 0.49
C ARG A 229 12.24 -33.54 -0.72
N ARG A 230 11.52 -34.66 -0.62
CA ARG A 230 10.43 -35.04 -1.54
C ARG A 230 9.15 -34.32 -1.12
N SER A 231 8.32 -33.93 -2.07
CA SER A 231 7.06 -33.23 -1.79
C SER A 231 6.01 -34.16 -1.17
N PRO A 232 5.09 -33.67 -0.30
CA PRO A 232 4.03 -34.50 0.30
C PRO A 232 3.15 -35.23 -0.73
N ARG A 233 2.96 -34.63 -1.92
CA ARG A 233 2.23 -35.21 -3.05
C ARG A 233 2.90 -36.47 -3.62
N LEU A 234 4.21 -36.63 -3.45
CA LEU A 234 4.95 -37.84 -3.84
C LEU A 234 4.96 -38.90 -2.72
N GLN A 235 4.93 -38.50 -1.44
CA GLN A 235 4.72 -39.45 -0.33
C GLN A 235 3.32 -40.08 -0.39
N ALA A 236 2.28 -39.29 -0.69
CA ALA A 236 0.92 -39.80 -0.86
C ALA A 236 0.80 -40.84 -2.00
N LYS A 237 1.59 -40.71 -3.08
CA LYS A 237 1.64 -41.71 -4.15
C LYS A 237 2.45 -42.97 -3.80
N ALA A 238 3.39 -42.90 -2.86
CA ALA A 238 4.19 -44.05 -2.45
C ALA A 238 3.44 -45.00 -1.52
N ASN A 239 2.50 -44.49 -0.72
CA ASN A 239 1.71 -45.29 0.23
C ASN A 239 0.44 -45.91 -0.39
N ALA A 240 0.26 -45.80 -1.71
CA ALA A 240 -0.91 -46.34 -2.41
C ALA A 240 -0.79 -47.82 -2.82
N SER A 241 0.32 -48.49 -2.48
CA SER A 241 0.65 -49.86 -2.93
C SER A 241 0.50 -50.95 -1.85
N SER A 242 -0.23 -50.69 -0.76
CA SER A 242 -0.61 -51.70 0.24
C SER A 242 -2.13 -51.66 0.49
N SER A 243 -2.86 -52.58 -0.14
CA SER A 243 -4.32 -52.69 -0.07
C SER A 243 -4.78 -53.60 1.08
N THR A 244 -5.57 -53.06 2.01
CA THR A 244 -6.47 -53.85 2.88
C THR A 244 -7.68 -53.02 3.31
N GLU A 245 -8.86 -53.65 3.36
CA GLU A 245 -10.17 -53.11 3.77
C GLU A 245 -10.33 -53.07 5.32
N LEU A 246 -11.27 -52.37 5.97
CA LEU A 246 -12.43 -51.48 5.69
C LEU A 246 -12.53 -50.52 6.94
N PRO A 247 -13.59 -49.74 7.29
CA PRO A 247 -14.87 -49.42 6.64
C PRO A 247 -15.15 -47.90 6.45
N ALA A 248 -16.30 -47.58 5.83
CA ALA A 248 -16.65 -46.24 5.36
C ALA A 248 -17.42 -45.35 6.38
N THR A 249 -16.71 -44.65 7.28
CA THR A 249 -17.27 -43.52 8.07
C THR A 249 -16.24 -42.40 8.30
N ALA A 250 -15.66 -41.85 7.23
CA ALA A 250 -14.70 -40.72 7.31
C ALA A 250 -14.73 -39.79 6.08
N ARG A 251 -15.92 -39.41 5.60
CA ARG A 251 -16.10 -38.36 4.59
C ARG A 251 -16.90 -37.19 5.17
N ASN A 252 -16.21 -36.26 5.85
CA ASN A 252 -16.55 -34.83 5.97
C ASN A 252 -15.69 -34.13 7.04
N SER A 253 -14.43 -33.75 6.74
CA SER A 253 -13.72 -32.65 7.41
C SER A 253 -12.31 -32.40 6.82
N THR A 254 -12.21 -32.10 5.52
CA THR A 254 -11.00 -31.41 5.03
C THR A 254 -11.13 -29.92 5.35
N SER A 255 -10.90 -29.58 6.63
CA SER A 255 -10.78 -28.20 7.08
C SER A 255 -9.58 -27.54 6.41
N ARG A 256 -9.80 -26.92 5.26
CA ARG A 256 -8.87 -25.97 4.66
C ARG A 256 -8.53 -24.93 5.72
N SER A 257 -7.25 -24.78 6.04
CA SER A 257 -6.81 -23.88 7.10
C SER A 257 -7.24 -22.44 6.81
N SER A 258 -7.77 -21.77 7.83
CA SER A 258 -8.27 -20.39 7.79
C SER A 258 -7.16 -19.34 7.75
N ARG A 259 -5.99 -19.66 7.19
CA ARG A 259 -4.91 -18.68 7.03
C ARG A 259 -5.34 -17.56 6.07
N PRO A 260 -5.03 -16.29 6.37
CA PRO A 260 -5.09 -15.20 5.40
C PRO A 260 -4.45 -15.63 4.07
N ARG A 261 -5.19 -15.49 2.96
CA ARG A 261 -4.70 -15.95 1.65
C ARG A 261 -3.54 -15.04 1.23
N ALA A 262 -2.36 -15.63 1.06
CA ALA A 262 -1.10 -14.91 0.82
C ALA A 262 -0.98 -14.27 -0.59
N ASP A 263 -2.09 -14.11 -1.31
CA ASP A 263 -2.16 -13.57 -2.67
C ASP A 263 -2.90 -12.21 -2.71
N GLN A 264 -3.31 -11.68 -1.55
CA GLN A 264 -4.15 -10.49 -1.46
C GLN A 264 -3.32 -9.24 -1.17
N PHE A 265 -3.30 -8.29 -2.10
CA PHE A 265 -2.59 -7.02 -1.95
C PHE A 265 -3.55 -5.85 -1.75
N CYS A 266 -3.14 -4.90 -0.93
CA CYS A 266 -3.88 -3.67 -0.71
C CYS A 266 -2.94 -2.49 -0.54
N VAL A 267 -3.47 -1.33 -0.91
CA VAL A 267 -2.80 -0.05 -0.84
C VAL A 267 -3.32 0.66 0.41
N TYR A 268 -2.41 0.96 1.32
CA TYR A 268 -2.72 1.51 2.64
C TYR A 268 -2.22 2.94 2.77
N SER A 269 -3.06 3.83 3.30
CA SER A 269 -2.62 5.11 3.86
C SER A 269 -2.06 4.88 5.25
N THR A 270 -0.77 5.15 5.43
CA THR A 270 -0.05 4.94 6.69
C THR A 270 0.32 6.30 7.29
N GLY A 271 -0.35 6.67 8.38
CA GLY A 271 0.04 7.78 9.26
C GLY A 271 0.72 7.27 10.53
N GLU A 272 1.19 8.19 11.39
CA GLU A 272 1.96 7.86 12.61
C GLU A 272 1.24 6.96 13.62
N GLU A 273 -0.09 6.92 13.60
CA GLU A 273 -0.93 6.17 14.55
C GLU A 273 -2.13 5.47 13.89
N SER A 274 -2.27 5.55 12.57
CA SER A 274 -3.42 4.98 11.86
C SER A 274 -3.00 4.39 10.51
N ARG A 275 -3.43 3.15 10.26
CA ARG A 275 -3.40 2.49 8.96
C ARG A 275 -4.83 2.44 8.42
N THR A 276 -5.04 2.70 7.14
CA THR A 276 -6.37 2.62 6.51
C THR A 276 -6.25 2.19 5.06
N ALA A 277 -6.96 1.13 4.66
CA ALA A 277 -7.01 0.68 3.28
C ALA A 277 -7.65 1.74 2.36
N ALA A 278 -7.07 1.94 1.18
CA ALA A 278 -7.57 2.84 0.15
C ALA A 278 -8.21 2.06 -1.02
N PHE A 279 -7.52 1.04 -1.52
CA PHE A 279 -7.99 0.13 -2.57
C PHE A 279 -7.23 -1.20 -2.56
N VAL A 280 -7.82 -2.24 -3.16
CA VAL A 280 -7.19 -3.57 -3.31
C VAL A 280 -6.53 -3.72 -4.68
N ILE A 281 -5.48 -4.54 -4.78
CA ILE A 281 -4.87 -4.94 -6.05
C ILE A 281 -4.86 -6.46 -6.13
N GLU A 282 -5.29 -6.99 -7.26
CA GLU A 282 -5.15 -8.39 -7.63
C GLU A 282 -4.11 -8.50 -8.75
N TYR A 283 -2.96 -9.11 -8.45
CA TYR A 283 -1.92 -9.37 -9.44
C TYR A 283 -2.19 -10.70 -10.16
N LYS A 284 -2.16 -10.68 -11.50
CA LYS A 284 -2.29 -11.87 -12.35
C LYS A 284 -1.18 -11.87 -13.37
N ALA A 285 -0.32 -12.90 -13.38
CA ALA A 285 0.79 -12.93 -14.33
C ALA A 285 0.28 -12.84 -15.78
N PRO A 286 0.94 -12.08 -16.67
CA PRO A 286 0.39 -11.77 -18.00
C PRO A 286 0.17 -13.02 -18.88
N HIS A 287 0.94 -14.09 -18.68
CA HIS A 287 0.70 -15.37 -19.37
C HIS A 287 -0.59 -16.10 -18.93
N LYS A 288 -1.14 -15.77 -17.76
CA LYS A 288 -2.42 -16.31 -17.26
C LYS A 288 -3.63 -15.55 -17.81
N ILE A 289 -3.47 -14.26 -18.09
CA ILE A 289 -4.50 -13.39 -18.69
C ILE A 289 -3.82 -12.48 -19.73
N PRO A 290 -3.54 -12.99 -20.93
CA PRO A 290 -2.96 -12.18 -22.01
C PRO A 290 -3.85 -10.99 -22.37
N LEU A 291 -3.22 -9.98 -22.95
CA LEU A 291 -3.92 -8.76 -23.37
C LEU A 291 -5.05 -9.05 -24.39
N GLY A 292 -4.84 -10.01 -25.30
CA GLY A 292 -5.89 -10.49 -26.22
C GLY A 292 -7.12 -11.05 -25.51
N TYR A 293 -6.95 -11.83 -24.43
CA TYR A 293 -8.07 -12.38 -23.64
C TYR A 293 -8.83 -11.26 -22.92
N THR A 294 -8.07 -10.24 -22.47
CA THR A 294 -8.63 -9.06 -21.81
C THR A 294 -9.50 -8.24 -22.77
N TYR A 295 -9.10 -8.07 -24.04
CA TYR A 295 -9.92 -7.36 -25.03
C TYR A 295 -11.19 -8.11 -25.44
N GLU A 296 -11.14 -9.43 -25.63
CA GLU A 296 -12.31 -10.22 -26.02
C GLU A 296 -13.27 -10.46 -24.85
N GLY A 297 -12.73 -10.54 -23.63
CA GLY A 297 -13.48 -10.84 -22.40
C GLY A 297 -14.07 -9.63 -21.67
N LEU A 298 -13.51 -8.42 -21.82
CA LEU A 298 -14.08 -7.20 -21.26
C LEU A 298 -15.21 -6.65 -22.14
N ASP A 299 -16.41 -6.59 -21.57
CA ASP A 299 -17.60 -6.00 -22.18
C ASP A 299 -18.56 -5.55 -21.05
N ASP A 300 -19.73 -5.01 -21.43
CA ASP A 300 -20.85 -4.91 -20.51
C ASP A 300 -21.46 -6.32 -20.29
N LEU A 301 -21.17 -6.94 -19.13
CA LEU A 301 -21.56 -8.32 -18.81
C LEU A 301 -22.67 -8.38 -17.76
N ASP A 302 -23.73 -9.17 -17.99
CA ASP A 302 -24.54 -9.68 -16.89
C ASP A 302 -23.96 -11.01 -16.39
N LEU A 303 -23.74 -11.12 -15.09
CA LEU A 303 -23.02 -12.23 -14.48
C LEU A 303 -23.90 -13.45 -14.23
N ASP A 304 -25.23 -13.33 -14.35
CA ASP A 304 -26.09 -14.52 -14.40
C ASP A 304 -25.90 -15.24 -15.75
N ASP A 305 -25.88 -14.52 -16.88
CA ASP A 305 -25.67 -15.09 -18.22
C ASP A 305 -24.26 -15.69 -18.41
N VAL A 306 -23.22 -15.06 -17.84
CA VAL A 306 -21.81 -15.49 -17.99
C VAL A 306 -21.46 -16.70 -17.11
N VAL A 307 -22.20 -16.93 -16.01
CA VAL A 307 -21.98 -18.06 -15.10
C VAL A 307 -22.59 -19.36 -15.63
N GLU A 308 -23.60 -19.29 -16.50
CA GLU A 308 -24.09 -20.48 -17.21
C GLU A 308 -23.01 -21.05 -18.14
N CYS A 309 -22.73 -22.35 -18.00
CA CYS A 309 -21.93 -23.10 -18.96
C CYS A 309 -22.84 -23.82 -19.95
N ARG A 310 -22.62 -23.63 -21.25
CA ARG A 310 -23.42 -24.21 -22.35
C ARG A 310 -22.54 -25.13 -23.20
N GLU A 311 -23.11 -26.19 -23.75
CA GLU A 311 -22.36 -27.20 -24.52
C GLU A 311 -21.77 -26.66 -25.85
N THR A 312 -22.28 -25.53 -26.34
CA THR A 312 -21.86 -24.89 -27.61
C THR A 312 -21.37 -23.47 -27.38
N GLU A 313 -20.32 -23.30 -26.58
CA GLU A 313 -19.73 -21.99 -26.30
C GLU A 313 -18.72 -21.53 -27.35
N SER A 314 -18.73 -20.22 -27.61
CA SER A 314 -17.69 -19.59 -28.41
C SER A 314 -16.45 -19.31 -27.57
N ALA A 315 -15.29 -19.17 -28.22
CA ALA A 315 -14.05 -18.74 -27.55
C ALA A 315 -14.23 -17.44 -26.75
N ARG A 316 -15.04 -16.50 -27.26
CA ARG A 316 -15.34 -15.22 -26.60
C ARG A 316 -16.11 -15.39 -25.30
N ASP A 317 -17.01 -16.34 -25.21
CA ASP A 317 -17.78 -16.59 -23.97
C ASP A 317 -16.87 -17.18 -22.89
N ARG A 318 -15.92 -18.03 -23.28
CA ARG A 318 -14.84 -18.52 -22.41
C ARG A 318 -13.95 -17.37 -21.90
N PHE A 319 -13.53 -16.45 -22.78
CA PHE A 319 -12.75 -15.27 -22.37
C PHE A 319 -13.52 -14.32 -21.44
N ARG A 320 -14.80 -14.06 -21.75
CA ARG A 320 -15.71 -13.27 -20.88
C ARG A 320 -15.82 -13.88 -19.49
N ARG A 321 -16.01 -15.21 -19.40
CA ARG A 321 -16.09 -15.91 -18.10
C ARG A 321 -14.78 -15.85 -17.32
N LEU A 322 -13.63 -16.03 -17.97
CA LEU A 322 -12.32 -15.93 -17.33
C LEU A 322 -12.09 -14.52 -16.74
N VAL A 323 -12.32 -13.47 -17.53
CA VAL A 323 -12.16 -12.07 -17.09
C VAL A 323 -13.18 -11.73 -15.98
N ALA A 324 -14.43 -12.16 -16.12
CA ALA A 324 -15.47 -12.00 -15.11
C ALA A 324 -15.12 -12.68 -13.77
N ALA A 325 -14.51 -13.87 -13.80
CA ALA A 325 -14.04 -14.58 -12.60
C ALA A 325 -12.92 -13.81 -11.89
N VAL A 326 -12.01 -13.21 -12.65
CA VAL A 326 -10.88 -12.42 -12.12
C VAL A 326 -11.35 -11.10 -11.51
N ILE A 327 -12.25 -10.38 -12.19
CA ILE A 327 -12.91 -9.19 -11.64
C ILE A 327 -13.71 -9.56 -10.38
N THR A 328 -14.43 -10.68 -10.39
CA THR A 328 -15.15 -11.22 -9.23
C THR A 328 -14.23 -11.49 -8.04
N GLN A 329 -13.02 -12.04 -8.30
CA GLN A 329 -12.02 -12.24 -7.27
C GLN A 329 -11.61 -10.91 -6.59
N ALA A 330 -11.31 -9.86 -7.37
CA ALA A 330 -10.97 -8.54 -6.82
C ALA A 330 -12.18 -7.88 -6.12
N PHE A 331 -13.35 -7.90 -6.76
CA PHE A 331 -14.61 -7.36 -6.24
C PHE A 331 -14.99 -7.97 -4.88
N SER A 332 -14.87 -9.29 -4.71
CA SER A 332 -15.17 -9.92 -3.42
C SER A 332 -14.25 -9.44 -2.31
N TYR A 333 -13.02 -9.03 -2.61
CA TYR A 333 -12.13 -8.41 -1.64
C TYR A 333 -12.52 -6.95 -1.40
N MET A 334 -12.87 -6.18 -2.45
CA MET A 334 -13.39 -4.81 -2.30
C MET A 334 -14.58 -4.76 -1.32
N VAL A 335 -15.51 -5.70 -1.43
CA VAL A 335 -16.67 -5.82 -0.51
C VAL A 335 -16.23 -6.16 0.93
N ARG A 336 -15.31 -7.10 1.13
CA ARG A 336 -14.83 -7.50 2.47
C ARG A 336 -14.06 -6.40 3.20
N VAL A 337 -13.19 -5.69 2.48
CA VAL A 337 -12.44 -4.53 3.01
C VAL A 337 -13.36 -3.32 3.17
N GLY A 338 -14.38 -3.19 2.31
CA GLY A 338 -15.27 -2.04 2.25
C GLY A 338 -14.67 -0.86 1.47
N VAL A 339 -13.89 -1.11 0.41
CA VAL A 339 -13.33 -0.06 -0.46
C VAL A 339 -14.18 0.16 -1.70
N GLU A 340 -14.30 1.41 -2.16
CA GLU A 340 -14.95 1.75 -3.44
C GLU A 340 -14.07 1.43 -4.65
N TYR A 341 -12.74 1.34 -4.49
CA TYR A 341 -11.80 1.21 -5.59
C TYR A 341 -10.97 -0.08 -5.50
N GLY A 342 -10.56 -0.60 -6.66
CA GLY A 342 -9.67 -1.74 -6.78
C GLY A 342 -8.97 -1.77 -8.15
N CYS A 343 -8.00 -2.65 -8.33
CA CYS A 343 -7.33 -2.85 -9.62
C CYS A 343 -7.01 -4.33 -9.85
N VAL A 344 -7.17 -4.81 -11.08
CA VAL A 344 -6.52 -6.05 -11.55
C VAL A 344 -5.32 -5.63 -12.41
N CYS A 345 -4.13 -6.08 -12.05
CA CYS A 345 -2.89 -5.72 -12.74
C CYS A 345 -2.24 -6.96 -13.37
N THR A 346 -1.96 -6.89 -14.67
CA THR A 346 -1.22 -7.92 -15.42
C THR A 346 0.22 -7.52 -15.76
N GLY A 347 0.64 -6.33 -15.35
CA GLY A 347 1.92 -5.73 -15.74
C GLY A 347 1.85 -5.01 -17.09
N GLU A 348 1.26 -5.65 -18.10
CA GLU A 348 0.99 -5.02 -19.39
C GLU A 348 -0.24 -4.10 -19.35
N ALA A 349 -1.26 -4.49 -18.57
CA ALA A 349 -2.52 -3.77 -18.45
C ALA A 349 -2.97 -3.62 -16.99
N ASN A 350 -3.78 -2.59 -16.75
CA ASN A 350 -4.49 -2.34 -15.51
C ASN A 350 -5.99 -2.24 -15.79
N ILE A 351 -6.78 -3.06 -15.11
CA ILE A 351 -8.24 -2.97 -15.09
C ILE A 351 -8.61 -2.26 -13.79
N PHE A 352 -8.81 -0.94 -13.86
CA PHE A 352 -9.25 -0.15 -12.71
C PHE A 352 -10.73 -0.42 -12.43
N LEU A 353 -11.06 -0.73 -11.18
CA LEU A 353 -12.40 -1.11 -10.74
C LEU A 353 -12.99 -0.07 -9.78
N ARG A 354 -14.29 0.14 -9.89
CA ARG A 354 -15.09 0.95 -8.97
C ARG A 354 -16.40 0.27 -8.60
N VAL A 355 -16.68 0.19 -7.30
CA VAL A 355 -17.91 -0.33 -6.71
C VAL A 355 -18.64 0.82 -6.00
N PRO A 356 -19.74 1.36 -6.57
CA PRO A 356 -20.54 2.39 -5.93
C PRO A 356 -21.20 1.91 -4.63
N HIS A 357 -22.00 2.77 -4.00
CA HIS A 357 -22.73 2.40 -2.79
C HIS A 357 -23.71 1.23 -3.01
N ASP A 358 -24.23 1.07 -4.24
CA ASP A 358 -24.90 -0.18 -4.65
C ASP A 358 -23.90 -1.16 -5.30
N PRO A 359 -23.49 -2.23 -4.61
CA PRO A 359 -22.53 -3.21 -5.12
C PRO A 359 -23.10 -4.22 -6.13
N THR A 360 -24.30 -4.02 -6.69
CA THR A 360 -24.79 -4.90 -7.76
C THR A 360 -23.95 -4.77 -9.04
N THR A 361 -23.33 -3.61 -9.26
CA THR A 361 -22.60 -3.29 -10.48
C THR A 361 -21.17 -2.87 -10.14
N VAL A 362 -20.19 -3.52 -10.76
CA VAL A 362 -18.79 -3.07 -10.77
C VAL A 362 -18.48 -2.37 -12.08
N TYR A 363 -17.91 -1.18 -11.99
CA TYR A 363 -17.48 -0.38 -13.12
C TYR A 363 -16.00 -0.64 -13.40
N TYR A 364 -15.61 -0.80 -14.67
CA TYR A 364 -14.23 -1.07 -15.07
C TYR A 364 -13.69 -0.06 -16.10
N PHE A 365 -12.40 0.24 -16.01
CA PHE A 365 -11.65 0.95 -17.05
C PHE A 365 -10.37 0.17 -17.37
N LEU A 366 -10.17 -0.18 -18.65
CA LEU A 366 -8.94 -0.82 -19.12
C LEU A 366 -7.94 0.26 -19.52
N SER A 367 -6.71 0.16 -19.00
CA SER A 367 -5.55 0.86 -19.55
C SER A 367 -4.43 -0.12 -19.90
N VAL A 368 -3.69 0.23 -20.94
CA VAL A 368 -2.50 -0.46 -21.42
C VAL A 368 -1.38 0.57 -21.59
N PRO A 369 -0.65 0.94 -20.52
CA PRO A 369 0.22 2.13 -20.51
C PRO A 369 1.27 2.19 -21.63
N LYS A 370 1.76 1.05 -22.12
CA LYS A 370 2.69 0.97 -23.25
C LYS A 370 2.06 1.40 -24.58
N GLY A 371 0.79 1.04 -24.82
CA GLY A 371 0.05 1.44 -26.03
C GLY A 371 -0.64 2.80 -25.90
N ASP A 372 -1.18 3.11 -24.73
CA ASP A 372 -1.86 4.39 -24.47
C ASP A 372 -0.89 5.59 -24.59
N VAL A 373 0.36 5.42 -24.13
CA VAL A 373 1.42 6.40 -24.36
C VAL A 373 1.93 6.33 -25.81
N GLY A 374 2.27 5.14 -26.32
CA GLY A 374 2.96 4.97 -27.60
C GLY A 374 4.48 5.06 -27.43
N ASP A 375 5.21 5.34 -28.52
CA ASP A 375 6.69 5.26 -28.55
C ASP A 375 7.40 6.29 -27.66
N THR A 376 6.76 7.42 -27.35
CA THR A 376 7.29 8.45 -26.45
C THR A 376 6.15 9.14 -25.70
N THR A 377 6.44 9.73 -24.54
CA THR A 377 5.46 10.51 -23.78
C THR A 377 5.07 11.83 -24.45
N GLY A 378 5.83 12.29 -25.45
CA GLY A 378 5.73 13.64 -26.02
C GLY A 378 6.19 14.77 -25.08
N TRP A 379 6.76 14.44 -23.91
CA TRP A 379 7.26 15.43 -22.98
C TRP A 379 8.64 15.98 -23.41
N ALA A 380 8.89 17.26 -23.13
CA ALA A 380 10.22 17.86 -23.21
C ALA A 380 10.38 18.99 -22.18
N PRO A 381 11.61 19.28 -21.69
CA PRO A 381 11.85 20.23 -20.59
C PRO A 381 11.28 21.65 -20.77
N ASP A 382 11.13 22.10 -22.02
CA ASP A 382 10.73 23.47 -22.38
C ASP A 382 9.49 23.53 -23.30
N ALA A 383 8.82 22.40 -23.58
CA ALA A 383 7.65 22.35 -24.46
C ALA A 383 6.33 22.50 -23.67
N ASP A 384 5.46 23.43 -24.09
CA ASP A 384 4.07 23.56 -23.61
C ASP A 384 3.07 22.77 -24.49
N GLY A 385 3.60 21.78 -25.22
CA GLY A 385 2.85 20.90 -26.11
C GLY A 385 2.02 19.85 -25.36
N PRO A 386 1.08 19.19 -26.07
CA PRO A 386 0.36 18.05 -25.52
C PRO A 386 1.34 16.91 -25.18
N ASN A 387 1.11 16.24 -24.06
CA ASN A 387 1.93 15.11 -23.59
C ASN A 387 1.07 14.07 -22.88
N ARG A 388 1.60 12.85 -22.82
CA ARG A 388 0.92 11.64 -22.36
C ARG A 388 1.41 11.15 -20.99
N LEU A 389 2.06 12.03 -20.19
CA LEU A 389 2.59 11.66 -18.87
C LEU A 389 1.51 11.09 -17.92
N HIS A 390 0.28 11.58 -18.03
CA HIS A 390 -0.87 11.08 -17.29
C HIS A 390 -1.34 9.67 -17.69
N LEU A 391 -0.92 9.15 -18.85
CA LEU A 391 -1.21 7.79 -19.35
C LEU A 391 -0.13 6.78 -18.96
N THR A 392 1.01 7.24 -18.44
CA THR A 392 2.05 6.35 -17.90
C THR A 392 1.51 5.53 -16.73
N ALA A 393 2.06 4.33 -16.51
CA ALA A 393 1.62 3.44 -15.43
C ALA A 393 1.72 4.12 -14.04
N VAL A 394 2.81 4.85 -13.79
CA VAL A 394 2.99 5.66 -12.57
C VAL A 394 1.95 6.78 -12.52
N GLY A 395 1.70 7.47 -13.63
CA GLY A 395 0.79 8.60 -13.70
C GLY A 395 -0.66 8.23 -13.38
N GLN A 396 -1.18 7.18 -14.02
CA GLN A 396 -2.53 6.70 -13.74
C GLN A 396 -2.66 6.12 -12.34
N MET A 397 -1.71 5.30 -11.90
CA MET A 397 -1.75 4.69 -10.56
C MET A 397 -1.65 5.77 -9.47
N LEU A 398 -0.88 6.84 -9.68
CA LEU A 398 -0.84 8.00 -8.78
C LEU A 398 -2.21 8.68 -8.66
N ALA A 399 -2.80 9.07 -9.79
CA ALA A 399 -4.08 9.79 -9.78
C ALA A 399 -5.23 8.91 -9.26
N PHE A 400 -5.24 7.62 -9.59
CA PHE A 400 -6.15 6.63 -9.01
C PHE A 400 -5.96 6.48 -7.49
N THR A 401 -4.72 6.39 -7.00
CA THR A 401 -4.43 6.32 -5.56
C THR A 401 -4.91 7.56 -4.83
N LEU A 402 -4.65 8.75 -5.36
CA LEU A 402 -5.11 10.03 -4.79
C LEU A 402 -6.63 10.16 -4.78
N GLN A 403 -7.33 9.59 -5.78
CA GLN A 403 -8.79 9.50 -5.78
C GLN A 403 -9.31 8.53 -4.71
N ALA A 404 -8.68 7.36 -4.55
CA ALA A 404 -9.06 6.36 -3.55
C ALA A 404 -8.85 6.88 -2.12
N LEU A 405 -7.73 7.55 -1.83
CA LEU A 405 -7.41 8.13 -0.52
C LEU A 405 -8.45 9.14 0.01
N ARG A 406 -9.17 9.82 -0.90
CA ARG A 406 -10.24 10.77 -0.54
C ARG A 406 -11.56 10.10 -0.13
N THR A 407 -11.67 8.78 -0.27
CA THR A 407 -12.93 8.04 -0.08
C THR A 407 -12.88 7.23 1.22
N PRO A 408 -13.87 7.39 2.13
CA PRO A 408 -13.90 6.61 3.37
C PRO A 408 -14.29 5.15 3.10
N LEU A 409 -13.83 4.26 3.99
CA LEU A 409 -14.28 2.86 4.00
C LEU A 409 -15.78 2.77 4.26
N ARG A 410 -16.42 1.79 3.62
CA ARG A 410 -17.81 1.39 3.88
C ARG A 410 -17.93 0.73 5.26
N SER A 411 -19.03 1.02 5.93
CA SER A 411 -19.38 0.51 7.26
C SER A 411 -19.49 -1.02 7.30
N HIS A 412 -19.28 -1.63 8.47
CA HIS A 412 -19.51 -3.05 8.70
C HIS A 412 -20.96 -3.43 8.41
N ARG A 413 -21.91 -2.56 8.77
CA ARG A 413 -23.32 -2.70 8.37
C ARG A 413 -23.49 -2.89 6.86
N TRP A 414 -22.89 -2.00 6.04
CA TRP A 414 -22.96 -2.11 4.58
C TRP A 414 -22.34 -3.42 4.08
N ARG A 415 -21.21 -3.87 4.67
CA ARG A 415 -20.56 -5.13 4.29
C ARG A 415 -21.42 -6.35 4.63
N LYS A 416 -22.07 -6.35 5.80
CA LYS A 416 -22.99 -7.41 6.25
C LYS A 416 -24.23 -7.49 5.35
N GLU A 417 -24.90 -6.37 5.12
CA GLU A 417 -26.07 -6.27 4.23
C GLU A 417 -25.73 -6.65 2.78
N THR A 418 -24.56 -6.22 2.29
CA THR A 418 -24.05 -6.58 0.96
C THR A 418 -23.77 -8.08 0.84
N SER A 419 -23.07 -8.66 1.81
CA SER A 419 -22.71 -10.09 1.79
C SER A 419 -23.94 -11.00 1.90
N ALA A 420 -25.03 -10.53 2.50
CA ALA A 420 -26.31 -11.24 2.54
C ALA A 420 -27.13 -11.12 1.24
N ARG A 421 -26.89 -10.08 0.41
CA ARG A 421 -27.64 -9.81 -0.83
C ARG A 421 -26.99 -10.36 -2.10
N LEU A 422 -25.66 -10.46 -2.13
CA LEU A 422 -24.92 -10.89 -3.32
C LEU A 422 -24.87 -12.41 -3.45
N LYS A 423 -24.97 -12.90 -4.69
CA LYS A 423 -24.76 -14.32 -5.03
C LYS A 423 -23.28 -14.68 -4.91
N SER A 424 -22.99 -15.97 -4.76
CA SER A 424 -21.64 -16.51 -4.90
C SER A 424 -21.30 -16.83 -6.36
N TRP A 425 -20.01 -16.95 -6.66
CA TRP A 425 -19.51 -17.52 -7.90
C TRP A 425 -19.42 -19.04 -7.80
N GLU A 426 -20.16 -19.73 -8.68
CA GLU A 426 -20.42 -21.18 -8.58
C GLU A 426 -19.72 -22.01 -9.67
N VAL A 427 -19.16 -21.37 -10.72
CA VAL A 427 -18.45 -22.10 -11.80
C VAL A 427 -17.16 -22.72 -11.25
N LEU A 428 -17.00 -24.03 -11.45
CA LEU A 428 -15.80 -24.77 -11.06
C LEU A 428 -14.66 -24.57 -12.07
N TYR A 429 -13.48 -24.31 -11.50
CA TYR A 429 -12.22 -24.02 -12.19
C TYR A 429 -11.87 -24.93 -13.39
N SER A 430 -12.16 -26.23 -13.33
CA SER A 430 -11.85 -27.18 -14.42
C SER A 430 -12.52 -26.79 -15.74
N VAL A 431 -13.69 -26.13 -15.68
CA VAL A 431 -14.44 -25.64 -16.85
C VAL A 431 -13.92 -24.28 -17.36
N LEU A 432 -12.97 -23.64 -16.66
CA LEU A 432 -12.44 -22.32 -17.06
C LEU A 432 -11.16 -22.41 -17.90
N LEU A 433 -10.47 -23.55 -17.91
CA LEU A 433 -9.14 -23.68 -18.54
C LEU A 433 -8.93 -24.92 -19.40
N ASP A 434 -9.59 -26.05 -19.12
CA ASP A 434 -9.46 -27.23 -19.97
C ASP A 434 -10.15 -27.01 -21.35
N ASP A 435 -10.99 -25.98 -21.46
CA ASP A 435 -11.78 -25.63 -22.65
C ASP A 435 -11.21 -24.49 -23.53
N ILE A 436 -10.06 -23.87 -23.22
CA ILE A 436 -9.47 -22.81 -24.09
C ILE A 436 -8.32 -23.41 -24.92
N PRO A 437 -8.51 -23.69 -26.23
CA PRO A 437 -7.44 -24.27 -27.04
C PRO A 437 -6.34 -23.23 -27.31
N SER A 438 -5.07 -23.64 -27.18
CA SER A 438 -3.91 -22.75 -27.39
C SER A 438 -3.83 -22.16 -28.81
N HIS A 439 -4.54 -22.74 -29.77
CA HIS A 439 -4.61 -22.30 -31.17
C HIS A 439 -5.72 -21.26 -31.45
N GLU A 440 -6.58 -20.94 -30.48
CA GLU A 440 -7.60 -19.87 -30.58
C GLU A 440 -7.16 -18.58 -29.87
N THR A 441 -5.86 -18.39 -29.63
CA THR A 441 -5.33 -17.25 -28.89
C THR A 441 -5.56 -15.93 -29.67
N PRO A 442 -6.36 -14.98 -29.16
CA PRO A 442 -6.59 -13.69 -29.81
C PRO A 442 -5.29 -12.86 -29.86
N SER A 443 -5.14 -12.05 -30.90
CA SER A 443 -4.00 -11.11 -31.01
C SER A 443 -3.92 -10.24 -29.75
N SER A 444 -2.72 -10.21 -29.15
CA SER A 444 -2.36 -9.32 -28.05
C SER A 444 -1.76 -8.00 -28.54
N GLU A 445 -1.89 -7.68 -29.84
CA GLU A 445 -1.62 -6.34 -30.35
C GLU A 445 -2.49 -5.29 -29.65
N TYR A 446 -1.93 -4.10 -29.45
CA TYR A 446 -2.63 -3.02 -28.77
C TYR A 446 -3.87 -2.58 -29.54
N ARG A 447 -5.01 -2.48 -28.83
CA ARG A 447 -6.27 -1.94 -29.35
C ARG A 447 -6.61 -0.69 -28.54
N PRO A 448 -6.68 0.51 -29.15
CA PRO A 448 -6.99 1.73 -28.42
C PRO A 448 -8.41 1.69 -27.84
N PRO A 449 -8.67 2.39 -26.70
CA PRO A 449 -10.00 2.50 -26.13
C PRO A 449 -11.03 3.07 -27.11
N ARG A 450 -12.29 2.60 -27.02
CA ARG A 450 -13.40 3.06 -27.88
C ARG A 450 -13.58 4.58 -27.87
N ASN A 451 -13.35 5.23 -26.72
CA ASN A 451 -13.25 6.68 -26.63
C ASN A 451 -11.77 7.14 -26.59
N THR A 452 -11.29 7.70 -27.69
CA THR A 452 -9.92 8.23 -27.82
C THR A 452 -9.74 9.64 -27.26
N GLU A 453 -10.78 10.31 -26.76
CA GLU A 453 -10.69 11.63 -26.14
C GLU A 453 -9.68 11.63 -24.97
N PHE A 454 -9.71 10.59 -24.14
CA PHE A 454 -8.75 10.39 -23.06
C PHE A 454 -7.29 10.37 -23.55
N LEU A 455 -7.01 9.67 -24.65
CA LEU A 455 -5.66 9.60 -25.24
C LEU A 455 -5.18 10.95 -25.82
N ARG A 456 -6.13 11.85 -26.13
CA ARG A 456 -5.87 13.19 -26.68
C ARG A 456 -5.82 14.27 -25.59
N MET A 457 -6.23 13.97 -24.36
CA MET A 457 -6.09 14.91 -23.25
C MET A 457 -4.60 15.13 -22.92
N SER A 458 -4.31 16.27 -22.27
CA SER A 458 -2.96 16.60 -21.79
C SER A 458 -3.06 17.46 -20.54
N PRO A 459 -3.55 16.91 -19.41
CA PRO A 459 -3.77 17.66 -18.17
C PRO A 459 -2.46 18.05 -17.46
N VAL A 460 -1.34 17.41 -17.81
CA VAL A 460 -0.01 17.71 -17.25
C VAL A 460 0.64 18.86 -18.03
N ARG A 461 0.21 20.10 -17.79
CA ARG A 461 0.80 21.31 -18.40
C ARG A 461 1.66 22.08 -17.40
N ILE A 462 2.88 22.42 -17.80
CA ILE A 462 3.94 22.86 -16.85
C ILE A 462 3.90 24.37 -16.58
N ARG A 463 3.19 25.16 -17.38
CA ARG A 463 3.03 26.60 -17.16
C ARG A 463 1.56 26.96 -16.97
N GLN A 464 1.27 27.72 -15.91
CA GLN A 464 0.01 28.47 -15.86
C GLN A 464 0.01 29.47 -17.02
N ARG A 465 -0.99 29.36 -17.90
CA ARG A 465 -1.30 30.41 -18.86
C ARG A 465 -1.77 31.61 -18.05
N ARG A 466 -0.86 32.55 -17.72
CA ARG A 466 -1.25 33.86 -17.18
C ARG A 466 -2.35 34.39 -18.07
N ALA A 467 -3.52 34.69 -17.50
CA ALA A 467 -4.57 35.36 -18.23
C ALA A 467 -3.96 36.66 -18.78
N ARG A 468 -3.83 36.75 -20.11
CA ARG A 468 -3.43 38.00 -20.76
C ARG A 468 -4.58 38.98 -20.59
N THR A 469 -4.50 39.80 -19.55
CA THR A 469 -5.32 41.00 -19.44
C THR A 469 -4.98 41.90 -20.62
N GLY A 470 -5.92 42.01 -21.56
CA GLY A 470 -5.98 43.05 -22.58
C GLY A 470 -4.75 43.23 -23.48
N GLU A 471 -4.73 42.54 -24.61
CA GLU A 471 -4.41 43.21 -25.87
C GLU A 471 -5.15 42.51 -27.02
N ILE A 472 -5.97 43.30 -27.72
CA ILE A 472 -6.69 42.85 -28.91
C ILE A 472 -5.70 42.96 -30.07
N ASP A 473 -5.36 41.83 -30.69
CA ASP A 473 -4.98 41.85 -32.09
C ASP A 473 -5.56 40.62 -32.81
N CYS A 474 -6.06 40.85 -34.01
CA CYS A 474 -6.88 39.91 -34.76
C CYS A 474 -6.10 39.37 -35.96
N SER A 475 -5.59 38.14 -35.84
CA SER A 475 -5.13 37.38 -37.00
C SER A 475 -5.36 35.88 -36.81
N GLN A 476 -6.45 35.37 -37.39
CA GLN A 476 -6.61 33.94 -37.66
C GLN A 476 -5.73 33.56 -38.87
N PRO A 477 -4.95 32.47 -38.80
CA PRO A 477 -4.59 31.71 -39.98
C PRO A 477 -5.65 30.60 -40.17
N GLN A 478 -6.53 30.78 -41.16
CA GLN A 478 -7.31 29.66 -41.70
C GLN A 478 -6.41 28.71 -42.49
N ASP A 479 -6.89 27.48 -42.67
CA ASP A 479 -6.17 26.37 -43.28
C ASP A 479 -5.62 26.67 -44.68
N ARG A 480 -4.35 26.29 -44.90
CA ARG A 480 -3.79 26.13 -46.25
C ARG A 480 -3.83 24.65 -46.63
N HIS A 481 -4.94 24.22 -47.21
CA HIS A 481 -4.95 23.01 -48.03
C HIS A 481 -4.31 23.28 -49.40
N ASN A 482 -3.71 22.23 -49.98
CA ASN A 482 -2.90 22.35 -51.18
C ASN A 482 -3.70 22.69 -52.45
N THR A 483 -2.98 23.36 -53.34
CA THR A 483 -3.25 23.66 -54.76
C THR A 483 -3.95 22.55 -55.55
N SER A 484 -4.97 22.93 -56.30
CA SER A 484 -5.29 22.38 -57.62
C SER A 484 -5.85 23.51 -58.48
N ASP A 485 -5.28 23.72 -59.67
CA ASP A 485 -5.69 24.78 -60.60
C ASP A 485 -6.92 24.34 -61.41
N GLU A 486 -7.98 25.14 -61.45
CA GLU A 486 -8.92 25.28 -62.58
C GLU A 486 -9.44 26.74 -62.64
N GLU A 487 -9.73 27.24 -63.84
CA GLU A 487 -9.99 28.66 -64.13
C GLU A 487 -11.44 29.11 -63.80
N PRO A 488 -11.69 30.43 -63.64
CA PRO A 488 -13.00 30.96 -63.29
C PRO A 488 -13.88 31.28 -64.51
N ASP A 489 -15.15 30.83 -64.48
CA ASP A 489 -16.19 31.29 -65.41
C ASP A 489 -17.10 32.33 -64.73
N PRO A 490 -17.48 33.45 -65.39
CA PRO A 490 -18.12 34.57 -64.71
C PRO A 490 -19.61 34.70 -65.04
N ASP A 491 -20.52 34.43 -64.09
CA ASP A 491 -21.84 35.04 -64.16
C ASP A 491 -22.64 35.15 -62.85
N THR A 492 -23.27 36.31 -62.71
CA THR A 492 -24.38 36.70 -61.78
C THR A 492 -24.02 37.63 -60.59
N PRO A 493 -24.63 38.84 -60.51
CA PRO A 493 -24.16 39.90 -59.62
C PRO A 493 -25.07 40.22 -58.39
N SER A 494 -24.47 40.99 -57.47
CA SER A 494 -25.10 42.02 -56.61
C SER A 494 -26.14 41.65 -55.54
N ARG A 495 -25.73 41.88 -54.28
CA ARG A 495 -26.40 42.91 -53.46
C ARG A 495 -25.47 43.54 -52.43
N GLN A 496 -25.33 44.88 -52.49
CA GLN A 496 -24.63 45.69 -51.48
C GLN A 496 -25.55 46.08 -50.29
N PRO A 497 -24.97 46.49 -49.14
CA PRO A 497 -25.70 46.70 -47.88
C PRO A 497 -26.19 48.14 -47.67
N PRO A 498 -27.14 48.38 -46.75
CA PRO A 498 -27.45 49.71 -46.23
C PRO A 498 -26.53 50.15 -45.05
N PRO A 499 -26.31 51.46 -44.84
CA PRO A 499 -25.30 52.03 -43.92
C PRO A 499 -25.87 52.50 -42.54
N PRO A 500 -25.03 52.99 -41.59
CA PRO A 500 -25.41 53.27 -40.18
C PRO A 500 -25.74 54.76 -39.90
N PRO A 501 -26.05 55.10 -38.63
CA PRO A 501 -25.45 56.33 -38.06
C PRO A 501 -25.01 56.26 -36.57
N SER A 502 -23.76 56.71 -36.37
CA SER A 502 -23.19 57.54 -35.29
C SER A 502 -23.87 57.79 -33.91
N LEU A 503 -23.07 57.56 -32.85
CA LEU A 503 -22.69 58.50 -31.76
C LEU A 503 -23.77 59.34 -31.03
N SER A 504 -23.87 59.20 -29.69
CA SER A 504 -23.41 60.23 -28.74
C SER A 504 -23.76 59.94 -27.26
N SER A 505 -22.78 60.19 -26.40
CA SER A 505 -22.78 60.21 -24.93
C SER A 505 -23.84 61.07 -24.23
N SER A 506 -24.24 60.68 -23.00
CA SER A 506 -24.10 61.55 -21.80
C SER A 506 -24.40 60.82 -20.48
N SER A 507 -23.91 61.41 -19.39
CA SER A 507 -23.72 60.81 -18.06
C SER A 507 -24.79 61.23 -17.04
N SER A 508 -25.01 60.43 -15.98
CA SER A 508 -25.32 60.98 -14.64
C SER A 508 -25.14 59.94 -13.52
N LEU A 509 -24.73 60.42 -12.33
CA LEU A 509 -24.45 59.62 -11.13
C LEU A 509 -25.68 59.51 -10.21
N SER A 510 -25.86 58.38 -9.50
CA SER A 510 -26.17 58.27 -8.05
C SER A 510 -26.52 56.83 -7.60
N PRO A 511 -26.44 56.50 -6.29
CA PRO A 511 -26.37 55.10 -5.79
C PRO A 511 -27.66 54.55 -5.13
N PRO A 512 -27.76 53.22 -4.90
CA PRO A 512 -28.81 52.60 -4.08
C PRO A 512 -28.40 52.30 -2.60
N PRO A 513 -29.36 51.98 -1.71
CA PRO A 513 -29.30 52.32 -0.26
C PRO A 513 -29.14 51.09 0.70
N PRO A 514 -29.10 51.26 2.05
CA PRO A 514 -28.69 50.21 2.99
C PRO A 514 -29.84 49.31 3.53
N PRO A 515 -29.54 48.12 4.12
CA PRO A 515 -30.54 47.18 4.62
C PRO A 515 -30.76 47.23 6.16
N HIS A 516 -32.03 47.19 6.58
CA HIS A 516 -32.48 46.99 7.97
C HIS A 516 -33.83 46.18 7.96
N PRO A 517 -34.32 45.61 9.07
CA PRO A 517 -33.92 44.25 9.48
C PRO A 517 -35.12 43.33 9.81
N SER A 518 -34.90 42.01 10.01
CA SER A 518 -35.36 41.27 11.21
C SER A 518 -35.30 39.73 11.14
N ARG A 519 -35.23 39.13 12.34
CA ARG A 519 -35.75 37.80 12.72
C ARG A 519 -34.96 36.55 12.30
N TRP A 520 -33.80 36.37 12.93
CA TRP A 520 -33.13 35.06 13.02
C TRP A 520 -33.80 34.16 14.09
N ARG A 521 -33.93 32.86 13.77
CA ARG A 521 -34.23 31.77 14.70
C ARG A 521 -32.99 30.86 14.72
N PRO A 522 -32.45 30.46 15.88
CA PRO A 522 -31.16 29.77 15.90
C PRO A 522 -31.28 28.30 15.51
N THR A 523 -30.79 27.93 14.33
CA THR A 523 -30.37 26.57 14.00
C THR A 523 -28.86 26.46 14.22
N THR A 524 -28.44 25.46 14.99
CA THR A 524 -27.08 25.29 15.51
C THR A 524 -26.05 25.02 14.41
N SER A 525 -25.22 26.03 14.13
CA SER A 525 -23.98 25.89 13.36
C SER A 525 -22.94 25.13 14.18
N VAL A 526 -22.52 23.95 13.70
CA VAL A 526 -21.39 23.21 14.27
C VAL A 526 -20.09 23.96 13.95
N PRO A 527 -19.30 24.40 14.96
CA PRO A 527 -18.09 25.17 14.70
C PRO A 527 -16.94 24.29 14.20
N SER A 528 -16.21 24.80 13.21
CA SER A 528 -14.91 24.24 12.82
C SER A 528 -13.92 24.36 13.97
N SER A 529 -13.39 23.24 14.46
CA SER A 529 -12.42 23.21 15.58
C SER A 529 -11.08 22.64 15.14
N ASP A 530 -9.99 23.36 15.44
CA ASP A 530 -8.61 22.94 15.20
C ASP A 530 -8.29 21.56 15.79
N ARG A 531 -7.68 20.70 14.96
CA ARG A 531 -7.22 19.37 15.36
C ARG A 531 -5.92 19.44 16.17
N ARG A 532 -6.02 19.75 17.46
CA ARG A 532 -4.95 19.40 18.42
C ARG A 532 -5.09 17.93 18.80
N SER A 533 -4.12 17.12 18.40
CA SER A 533 -4.07 15.70 18.74
C SER A 533 -3.89 15.53 20.26
N GLY A 534 -4.71 14.65 20.85
CA GLY A 534 -4.64 14.34 22.28
C GLY A 534 -6.01 14.02 22.88
N ASN A 535 -6.29 12.72 23.03
CA ASN A 535 -7.34 12.18 23.91
C ASN A 535 -8.81 12.31 23.42
N THR A 536 -9.05 12.35 22.11
CA THR A 536 -10.38 12.58 21.49
C THR A 536 -10.84 11.46 20.54
N GLY A 537 -11.27 10.33 21.11
CA GLY A 537 -12.37 9.55 20.51
C GLY A 537 -13.68 10.33 20.69
N ARG A 538 -14.54 10.37 19.66
CA ARG A 538 -15.20 11.61 19.24
C ARG A 538 -16.27 12.24 20.15
N ASP A 539 -16.65 11.62 21.28
CA ASP A 539 -17.52 12.22 22.31
C ASP A 539 -17.36 11.65 23.74
N GLY A 540 -16.19 11.10 24.10
CA GLY A 540 -16.00 10.57 25.46
C GLY A 540 -14.55 10.22 25.83
N LYS A 541 -13.98 10.93 26.80
CA LYS A 541 -12.68 10.59 27.40
C LYS A 541 -12.76 9.20 28.06
N TYR A 542 -11.67 8.43 28.06
CA TYR A 542 -11.62 7.13 28.74
C TYR A 542 -11.97 7.22 30.23
N CYS A 543 -12.63 6.19 30.75
CA CYS A 543 -12.85 6.03 32.20
C CYS A 543 -11.51 5.79 32.93
N THR A 544 -11.41 6.28 34.16
CA THR A 544 -10.18 6.16 34.97
C THR A 544 -9.92 4.72 35.42
N GLN A 545 -8.66 4.44 35.72
CA GLN A 545 -8.22 3.19 36.36
C GLN A 545 -9.05 2.87 37.61
N ASN A 546 -9.20 3.85 38.51
CA ASN A 546 -9.96 3.69 39.76
C ASN A 546 -11.46 3.41 39.49
N CYS A 547 -12.08 4.11 38.53
CA CYS A 547 -13.47 3.88 38.13
C CYS A 547 -13.72 2.47 37.62
N LEU A 548 -12.83 1.97 36.75
CA LEU A 548 -12.96 0.63 36.18
C LEU A 548 -12.58 -0.47 37.18
N LEU A 549 -11.64 -0.19 38.10
CA LEU A 549 -11.35 -1.06 39.23
C LEU A 549 -12.53 -1.14 40.21
N GLY A 550 -13.24 -0.02 40.41
CA GLY A 550 -14.48 0.06 41.18
C GLY A 550 -15.57 -0.83 40.59
N LEU A 551 -15.84 -0.70 39.29
CA LEU A 551 -16.74 -1.59 38.55
C LEU A 551 -16.33 -3.06 38.67
N ALA A 552 -15.02 -3.36 38.59
CA ALA A 552 -14.51 -4.73 38.64
C ALA A 552 -14.56 -5.38 40.03
N ARG A 553 -14.56 -4.56 41.10
CA ARG A 553 -14.57 -5.00 42.52
C ARG A 553 -15.89 -4.70 43.25
N SER A 554 -16.88 -4.09 42.58
CA SER A 554 -18.13 -3.58 43.17
C SER A 554 -17.94 -2.48 44.25
N SER A 555 -16.83 -1.74 44.16
CA SER A 555 -16.48 -0.62 45.05
C SER A 555 -17.25 0.68 44.68
N PRO A 556 -17.11 1.77 45.45
CA PRO A 556 -17.67 3.08 45.10
C PRO A 556 -17.15 3.63 43.76
N LEU A 557 -17.90 4.56 43.20
CA LEU A 557 -17.58 5.26 41.95
C LEU A 557 -16.41 6.24 42.15
N ASP A 558 -15.47 6.29 41.19
CA ASP A 558 -14.46 7.36 41.16
C ASP A 558 -15.07 8.65 40.58
N VAL A 559 -15.32 9.62 41.46
CA VAL A 559 -15.85 10.95 41.12
C VAL A 559 -14.95 11.76 40.17
N ALA A 560 -13.65 11.43 40.06
CA ALA A 560 -12.74 12.07 39.11
C ALA A 560 -12.84 11.47 37.69
N CYS A 561 -13.64 10.42 37.48
CA CYS A 561 -13.90 9.85 36.17
C CYS A 561 -14.64 10.86 35.28
N PRO A 562 -14.18 11.14 34.04
CA PRO A 562 -14.85 12.10 33.15
C PRO A 562 -16.27 11.68 32.74
N ASN A 563 -16.63 10.40 32.91
CA ASN A 563 -17.96 9.86 32.63
C ASN A 563 -18.75 9.53 33.91
N ALA A 564 -18.29 9.94 35.11
CA ALA A 564 -18.86 9.51 36.40
C ALA A 564 -20.39 9.64 36.46
N GLY A 565 -20.94 10.81 36.08
CA GLY A 565 -22.39 11.06 36.11
C GLY A 565 -23.23 10.19 35.17
N LEU A 566 -22.62 9.49 34.20
CA LEU A 566 -23.30 8.50 33.35
C LEU A 566 -23.27 7.08 33.96
N HIS A 567 -22.40 6.84 34.95
CA HIS A 567 -22.24 5.55 35.62
C HIS A 567 -23.13 5.40 36.86
N GLY A 568 -23.53 6.50 37.49
CA GLY A 568 -24.27 6.53 38.76
C GLY A 568 -23.92 7.76 39.62
N THR A 569 -24.47 7.81 40.84
CA THR A 569 -24.21 8.88 41.82
C THR A 569 -23.00 8.54 42.69
N ASP A 570 -23.14 7.57 43.62
CA ASP A 570 -22.07 7.16 44.55
C ASP A 570 -21.48 5.78 44.21
N ARG A 571 -22.25 4.97 43.46
CA ARG A 571 -21.89 3.61 43.06
C ARG A 571 -22.26 3.40 41.60
N HIS A 572 -21.57 2.45 40.97
CA HIS A 572 -21.90 2.00 39.62
C HIS A 572 -23.31 1.39 39.56
N GLN A 573 -24.13 1.84 38.61
CA GLN A 573 -25.43 1.24 38.30
C GLN A 573 -25.28 -0.17 37.69
N LEU A 574 -24.13 -0.46 37.07
CA LEU A 574 -23.80 -1.76 36.51
C LEU A 574 -22.81 -2.53 37.38
N SER A 575 -23.00 -3.84 37.46
CA SER A 575 -21.93 -4.77 37.83
C SER A 575 -21.02 -5.06 36.63
N ARG A 576 -19.82 -5.59 36.88
CA ARG A 576 -18.91 -6.09 35.85
C ARG A 576 -19.58 -7.08 34.87
N SER A 577 -20.43 -7.99 35.37
CA SER A 577 -21.13 -8.97 34.51
C SER A 577 -22.21 -8.32 33.66
N THR A 578 -22.97 -7.36 34.21
CA THR A 578 -23.99 -6.62 33.43
C THR A 578 -23.34 -5.72 32.38
N PHE A 579 -22.19 -5.10 32.68
CA PHE A 579 -21.37 -4.39 31.70
C PHE A 579 -21.00 -5.30 30.51
N LEU A 580 -20.40 -6.47 30.78
CA LEU A 580 -19.99 -7.42 29.73
C LEU A 580 -21.18 -7.92 28.89
N LYS A 581 -22.34 -8.16 29.53
CA LYS A 581 -23.57 -8.55 28.82
C LYS A 581 -24.08 -7.44 27.89
N ARG A 582 -24.17 -6.20 28.40
CA ARG A 582 -24.66 -5.06 27.62
C ARG A 582 -23.71 -4.68 26.48
N ILE A 583 -22.40 -4.69 26.70
CA ILE A 583 -21.45 -4.35 25.63
C ILE A 583 -21.36 -5.42 24.55
N ARG A 584 -21.52 -6.71 24.89
CA ARG A 584 -21.66 -7.78 23.89
C ARG A 584 -22.91 -7.58 23.03
N GLN A 585 -24.05 -7.22 23.64
CA GLN A 585 -25.27 -6.93 22.90
C GLN A 585 -25.10 -5.72 21.96
N GLN A 586 -24.57 -4.60 22.47
CA GLN A 586 -24.30 -3.42 21.65
C GLN A 586 -23.43 -3.78 20.43
N LEU A 587 -22.35 -4.54 20.63
CA LEU A 587 -21.45 -4.95 19.55
C LEU A 587 -22.01 -6.06 18.63
N SER A 588 -23.09 -6.76 18.98
CA SER A 588 -23.77 -7.67 18.03
C SER A 588 -24.78 -6.93 17.15
N GLU A 589 -25.30 -5.80 17.61
CA GLU A 589 -26.23 -4.91 16.92
C GLU A 589 -25.49 -3.90 16.01
N ASP A 590 -24.46 -3.22 16.53
CA ASP A 590 -23.67 -2.19 15.84
C ASP A 590 -22.15 -2.31 16.14
N LEU A 591 -21.34 -2.41 15.07
CA LEU A 591 -19.87 -2.43 15.12
C LEU A 591 -19.23 -1.14 14.56
N ASP A 592 -20.04 -0.22 14.04
CA ASP A 592 -19.60 1.03 13.41
C ASP A 592 -19.67 2.21 14.38
N SER A 593 -20.69 2.27 15.24
CA SER A 593 -20.79 3.30 16.29
C SER A 593 -20.08 2.89 17.58
N ASN A 594 -19.49 3.86 18.27
CA ASN A 594 -18.88 3.67 19.61
C ASN A 594 -17.77 2.60 19.68
N CYS A 595 -17.21 2.17 18.55
CA CYS A 595 -16.18 1.14 18.42
C CYS A 595 -15.12 1.58 17.37
N GLU A 596 -14.07 2.28 17.82
CA GLU A 596 -13.04 2.85 16.94
C GLU A 596 -11.72 2.09 17.09
N VAL A 597 -11.08 1.65 15.99
CA VAL A 597 -9.71 1.09 16.03
C VAL A 597 -8.74 2.17 16.51
N ILE A 598 -7.87 1.85 17.48
CA ILE A 598 -6.85 2.77 18.00
C ILE A 598 -5.43 2.23 17.79
N GLY A 599 -4.56 3.08 17.27
CA GLY A 599 -3.16 2.74 17.04
C GLY A 599 -2.93 1.78 15.87
N LEU A 600 -1.71 1.25 15.81
CA LEU A 600 -1.33 0.13 14.96
C LEU A 600 -1.66 -1.18 15.69
N HIS A 601 -1.97 -2.24 14.94
CA HIS A 601 -2.18 -3.57 15.50
C HIS A 601 -0.92 -4.12 16.20
N GLY A 602 -1.12 -4.90 17.26
CA GLY A 602 -0.07 -5.72 17.87
C GLY A 602 0.14 -7.03 17.10
N ALA A 603 1.05 -7.89 17.56
CA ALA A 603 1.34 -9.15 16.87
C ALA A 603 0.16 -10.13 16.88
N CYS A 604 -0.60 -10.24 17.99
CA CYS A 604 -1.75 -11.14 18.08
C CYS A 604 -3.13 -10.46 18.09
N GLY A 605 -3.22 -9.13 18.23
CA GLY A 605 -4.52 -8.46 18.40
C GLY A 605 -4.56 -6.97 18.07
N VAL A 606 -5.76 -6.50 17.73
CA VAL A 606 -6.06 -5.14 17.31
C VAL A 606 -6.68 -4.36 18.48
N PRO A 607 -6.18 -3.17 18.85
CA PRO A 607 -6.77 -2.37 19.91
C PRO A 607 -7.92 -1.49 19.40
N PHE A 608 -8.93 -1.29 20.24
CA PHE A 608 -10.11 -0.47 20.01
C PHE A 608 -10.39 0.44 21.21
N CYS A 609 -10.92 1.63 20.94
CA CYS A 609 -11.69 2.42 21.89
C CYS A 609 -13.15 1.97 21.79
N VAL A 610 -13.73 1.53 22.91
CA VAL A 610 -15.13 1.06 22.95
C VAL A 610 -15.89 1.81 24.03
N ARG A 611 -17.04 2.38 23.67
CA ARG A 611 -17.95 3.07 24.61
C ARG A 611 -19.27 2.30 24.74
N LEU A 612 -19.62 1.92 25.97
CA LEU A 612 -20.97 1.45 26.28
C LEU A 612 -21.91 2.65 26.28
N GLU A 613 -22.76 2.77 25.26
CA GLU A 613 -23.63 3.92 25.02
C GLU A 613 -24.55 4.18 26.22
N SER A 614 -25.29 3.15 26.64
CA SER A 614 -26.30 3.23 27.71
C SER A 614 -25.84 3.79 29.06
N HIS A 615 -24.54 3.72 29.39
CA HIS A 615 -24.01 4.15 30.71
C HIS A 615 -22.65 4.88 30.59
N GLY A 616 -22.27 5.31 29.38
CA GLY A 616 -21.06 6.11 29.12
C GLY A 616 -19.70 5.48 29.45
N TYR A 617 -19.59 4.17 29.69
CA TYR A 617 -18.30 3.53 30.02
C TYR A 617 -17.41 3.45 28.77
N THR A 618 -16.41 4.31 28.67
CA THR A 618 -15.39 4.28 27.61
C THR A 618 -14.13 3.53 28.08
N VAL A 619 -13.80 2.44 27.40
CA VAL A 619 -12.72 1.48 27.75
C VAL A 619 -11.83 1.18 26.53
N VAL A 620 -10.71 0.50 26.77
CA VAL A 620 -9.92 -0.12 25.69
C VAL A 620 -10.39 -1.56 25.51
N ALA A 621 -10.42 -2.05 24.27
CA ALA A 621 -10.66 -3.45 23.97
C ALA A 621 -9.54 -3.97 23.05
N LYS A 622 -8.98 -5.15 23.34
CA LYS A 622 -8.00 -5.84 22.48
C LYS A 622 -8.72 -7.02 21.84
N ALA A 623 -8.91 -6.99 20.52
CA ALA A 623 -9.67 -7.97 19.77
C ALA A 623 -8.75 -8.88 18.94
N TYR A 624 -9.11 -10.16 18.85
CA TYR A 624 -8.25 -11.24 18.36
C TYR A 624 -8.93 -12.07 17.27
N PRO A 625 -8.15 -12.59 16.29
CA PRO A 625 -8.58 -13.63 15.36
C PRO A 625 -9.13 -14.86 16.08
N ILE A 626 -9.94 -15.66 15.37
CA ILE A 626 -10.46 -16.94 15.85
C ILE A 626 -9.30 -17.89 16.20
N GLU A 627 -8.24 -17.87 15.40
CA GLU A 627 -7.04 -18.72 15.52
C GLU A 627 -6.22 -18.40 16.78
N LEU A 628 -6.27 -17.15 17.26
CA LEU A 628 -5.43 -16.65 18.36
C LEU A 628 -6.18 -16.54 19.70
N VAL A 629 -7.36 -17.17 19.83
CA VAL A 629 -8.12 -17.21 21.10
C VAL A 629 -7.26 -17.70 22.27
N HIS A 630 -6.36 -18.66 22.04
CA HIS A 630 -5.44 -19.19 23.04
C HIS A 630 -4.47 -18.14 23.60
N ARG A 631 -4.08 -17.13 22.81
CA ARG A 631 -3.24 -15.99 23.26
C ARG A 631 -4.04 -15.03 24.14
N LEU A 632 -5.29 -14.74 23.77
CA LEU A 632 -6.20 -13.92 24.58
C LEU A 632 -6.51 -14.58 25.93
N GLU A 633 -6.76 -15.89 25.95
CA GLU A 633 -7.00 -16.64 27.19
C GLU A 633 -5.76 -16.66 28.09
N TRP A 634 -4.57 -16.83 27.50
CA TRP A 634 -3.31 -16.76 28.21
C TRP A 634 -3.05 -15.36 28.80
N GLU A 635 -3.21 -14.29 28.01
CA GLU A 635 -3.05 -12.92 28.47
C GLU A 635 -4.05 -12.58 29.59
N ALA A 636 -5.31 -13.00 29.46
CA ALA A 636 -6.32 -12.83 30.52
C ALA A 636 -5.96 -13.60 31.81
N LYS A 637 -5.35 -14.79 31.71
CA LYS A 637 -4.83 -15.54 32.86
C LYS A 637 -3.67 -14.81 33.55
N VAL A 638 -2.79 -14.15 32.78
CA VAL A 638 -1.74 -13.29 33.34
C VAL A 638 -2.34 -12.06 34.04
N TYR A 639 -3.30 -11.37 33.42
CA TYR A 639 -4.02 -10.27 34.08
C TYR A 639 -4.71 -10.72 35.38
N HIS A 640 -5.31 -11.91 35.41
CA HIS A 640 -5.88 -12.49 36.64
C HIS A 640 -4.83 -12.68 37.74
N ARG A 641 -3.63 -13.21 37.41
CA ARG A 641 -2.52 -13.31 38.35
C ARG A 641 -2.05 -11.93 38.86
N LEU A 642 -2.10 -10.91 38.01
CA LEU A 642 -1.73 -9.53 38.32
C LEU A 642 -2.85 -8.70 38.99
N ARG A 643 -3.99 -9.31 39.35
CA ARG A 643 -5.14 -8.64 40.03
C ARG A 643 -4.78 -7.73 41.23
N PRO A 644 -3.75 -8.01 42.06
CA PRO A 644 -3.36 -7.10 43.14
C PRO A 644 -2.85 -5.73 42.67
N ILE A 645 -2.20 -5.65 41.50
CA ILE A 645 -1.53 -4.44 40.99
C ILE A 645 -2.26 -3.76 39.81
N GLN A 646 -3.42 -4.31 39.42
CA GLN A 646 -4.30 -3.71 38.41
C GLN A 646 -4.78 -2.31 38.85
N GLY A 647 -4.79 -1.37 37.90
CA GLY A 647 -5.10 0.03 38.15
C GLY A 647 -3.95 0.83 38.78
N THR A 648 -2.73 0.28 38.81
CA THR A 648 -1.55 0.95 39.41
C THR A 648 -0.26 0.70 38.63
N HIS A 649 0.04 -0.55 38.26
CA HIS A 649 1.21 -0.91 37.44
C HIS A 649 0.84 -1.61 36.13
N VAL A 650 -0.41 -2.07 36.01
CA VAL A 650 -0.99 -2.67 34.80
C VAL A 650 -2.46 -2.25 34.68
N PRO A 651 -3.05 -2.25 33.47
CA PRO A 651 -4.48 -2.00 33.29
C PRO A 651 -5.39 -2.93 34.10
N VAL A 652 -6.58 -2.45 34.41
CA VAL A 652 -7.70 -3.22 34.97
C VAL A 652 -8.28 -4.10 33.88
N HIS A 653 -8.36 -5.40 34.14
CA HIS A 653 -9.03 -6.36 33.28
C HIS A 653 -10.50 -6.50 33.68
N LEU A 654 -11.40 -6.12 32.77
CA LEU A 654 -12.85 -6.18 33.01
C LEU A 654 -13.43 -7.54 32.66
N GLY A 655 -12.85 -8.24 31.68
CA GLY A 655 -13.27 -9.55 31.22
C GLY A 655 -13.21 -9.68 29.70
N ASN A 656 -13.63 -10.85 29.22
CA ASN A 656 -13.58 -11.23 27.81
C ASN A 656 -15.01 -11.49 27.29
N ILE A 657 -15.24 -11.21 26.00
CA ILE A 657 -16.46 -11.61 25.28
C ILE A 657 -16.09 -12.26 23.95
N ASN A 658 -17.04 -13.02 23.40
CA ASN A 658 -17.02 -13.45 22.01
C ASN A 658 -18.09 -12.68 21.25
N LEU A 659 -17.76 -12.12 20.10
CA LEU A 659 -18.71 -11.54 19.17
C LEU A 659 -19.53 -12.64 18.48
N GLU A 660 -20.79 -12.33 18.22
CA GLU A 660 -21.71 -13.20 17.48
C GLU A 660 -21.50 -13.05 15.97
N VAL A 661 -21.31 -11.81 15.50
CA VAL A 661 -20.84 -11.48 14.16
C VAL A 661 -19.39 -10.98 14.28
N PRO A 662 -18.39 -11.62 13.65
CA PRO A 662 -17.01 -11.17 13.72
C PRO A 662 -16.82 -9.76 13.15
N TYR A 663 -15.87 -9.01 13.71
CA TYR A 663 -15.44 -7.72 13.18
C TYR A 663 -14.44 -7.97 12.03
N TYR A 664 -14.77 -7.51 10.83
CA TYR A 664 -13.93 -7.68 9.63
C TYR A 664 -12.80 -6.64 9.59
N TYR A 665 -11.69 -6.94 10.27
CA TYR A 665 -10.51 -6.07 10.29
C TYR A 665 -9.77 -6.14 8.96
N GLU A 666 -9.66 -4.97 8.33
CA GLU A 666 -9.03 -4.75 7.01
C GLU A 666 -9.54 -5.71 5.91
N GLY A 667 -10.71 -6.35 6.08
CA GLY A 667 -11.31 -7.31 5.14
C GLY A 667 -10.65 -8.69 5.08
N ILE A 668 -9.64 -8.94 5.93
CA ILE A 668 -8.78 -10.13 5.89
C ILE A 668 -9.03 -11.02 7.11
N CYS A 669 -9.18 -10.38 8.28
CA CYS A 669 -9.22 -11.06 9.56
C CYS A 669 -10.58 -10.89 10.23
N GLU A 670 -11.15 -12.01 10.66
CA GLU A 670 -12.36 -12.08 11.47
C GLU A 670 -11.99 -12.00 12.96
N LEU A 671 -12.03 -10.79 13.52
CA LEU A 671 -11.82 -10.60 14.96
C LEU A 671 -13.09 -11.02 15.71
N LYS A 672 -12.99 -12.08 16.52
CA LYS A 672 -14.14 -12.67 17.22
C LYS A 672 -14.02 -12.62 18.73
N HIS A 673 -12.81 -12.65 19.28
CA HIS A 673 -12.57 -12.70 20.72
C HIS A 673 -12.08 -11.33 21.21
N ILE A 674 -12.72 -10.75 22.21
CA ILE A 674 -12.42 -9.40 22.69
C ILE A 674 -12.13 -9.43 24.19
N MET A 675 -11.01 -8.84 24.61
CA MET A 675 -10.65 -8.59 26.00
C MET A 675 -10.79 -7.10 26.32
N PHE A 676 -11.52 -6.75 27.37
CA PHE A 676 -11.69 -5.36 27.82
C PHE A 676 -10.72 -4.96 28.93
N LEU A 677 -10.03 -3.85 28.72
CA LEU A 677 -9.02 -3.26 29.59
C LEU A 677 -9.33 -1.77 29.88
N SER A 678 -8.83 -1.26 31.01
CA SER A 678 -8.75 0.19 31.21
C SER A 678 -7.68 0.84 30.30
N TYR A 679 -7.82 2.13 30.03
CA TYR A 679 -6.84 2.87 29.25
C TYR A 679 -5.54 3.11 30.05
N GLY A 680 -4.45 2.48 29.62
CA GLY A 680 -3.15 2.53 30.32
C GLY A 680 -2.37 3.85 30.15
N GLY A 681 -2.82 4.78 29.31
CA GLY A 681 -2.13 6.05 29.05
C GLY A 681 -1.44 6.11 27.69
N LYS A 682 -0.54 7.09 27.51
CA LYS A 682 0.19 7.32 26.25
C LYS A 682 1.50 6.53 26.25
N ARG A 683 1.96 6.05 25.09
CA ARG A 683 3.26 5.37 24.99
C ARG A 683 4.41 6.26 25.46
N ILE A 684 5.38 5.68 26.16
CA ILE A 684 6.54 6.37 26.73
C ILE A 684 7.42 7.07 25.69
N ASP A 685 7.42 6.59 24.43
CA ASP A 685 8.16 7.22 23.32
C ASP A 685 7.50 8.52 22.81
N LYS A 686 6.23 8.75 23.14
CA LYS A 686 5.49 10.00 22.87
C LYS A 686 5.25 10.84 24.14
N HIS A 687 5.92 10.51 25.23
CA HIS A 687 5.80 11.24 26.49
C HIS A 687 6.47 12.63 26.38
N PRO A 688 5.78 13.73 26.74
CA PRO A 688 6.36 15.06 26.69
C PRO A 688 7.39 15.22 27.81
N ALA A 689 8.56 15.80 27.49
CA ALA A 689 9.74 15.87 28.35
C ALA A 689 9.63 16.74 29.64
N ALA A 690 8.41 16.95 30.16
CA ALA A 690 8.12 17.67 31.40
C ALA A 690 8.49 16.88 32.67
N ASP A 691 8.51 15.54 32.62
CA ASP A 691 8.96 14.71 33.74
C ASP A 691 10.47 14.44 33.66
N SER A 692 11.15 14.44 34.81
CA SER A 692 12.56 14.07 34.88
C SER A 692 12.76 12.61 34.43
N LYS A 693 13.73 12.38 33.55
CA LYS A 693 14.08 11.03 33.05
C LYS A 693 14.34 10.03 34.18
N LEU A 694 14.90 10.49 35.30
CA LEU A 694 15.15 9.68 36.50
C LEU A 694 13.84 9.19 37.14
N PHE A 695 12.84 10.08 37.25
CA PHE A 695 11.52 9.74 37.82
C PHE A 695 10.78 8.72 36.95
N VAL A 696 10.78 8.93 35.62
CA VAL A 696 10.19 7.97 34.67
C VAL A 696 10.90 6.61 34.74
N SER A 697 12.23 6.59 34.87
CA SER A 697 13.00 5.35 35.07
C SER A 697 12.63 4.64 36.37
N GLN A 698 12.51 5.36 37.49
CA GLN A 698 12.10 4.80 38.78
C GLN A 698 10.69 4.20 38.73
N GLN A 699 9.72 4.89 38.10
CA GLN A 699 8.37 4.35 37.90
C GLN A 699 8.35 3.11 36.99
N THR A 700 9.23 3.07 35.97
CA THR A 700 9.41 1.90 35.11
C THR A 700 9.93 0.70 35.90
N GLU A 701 10.99 0.90 36.69
CA GLU A 701 11.57 -0.15 37.54
C GLU A 701 10.58 -0.68 38.57
N ALA A 702 9.89 0.21 39.30
CA ALA A 702 8.87 -0.16 40.29
C ALA A 702 7.75 -1.01 39.67
N SER A 703 7.28 -0.66 38.46
CA SER A 703 6.19 -1.37 37.79
C SER A 703 6.62 -2.73 37.26
N VAL A 704 7.85 -2.83 36.74
CA VAL A 704 8.45 -4.11 36.31
C VAL A 704 8.73 -5.01 37.51
N GLN A 705 9.18 -4.46 38.63
CA GLN A 705 9.39 -5.19 39.89
C GLN A 705 8.06 -5.69 40.47
N ALA A 706 7.00 -4.88 40.41
CA ALA A 706 5.66 -5.27 40.86
C ALA A 706 5.11 -6.46 40.04
N VAL A 707 5.26 -6.45 38.71
CA VAL A 707 4.91 -7.59 37.83
C VAL A 707 5.74 -8.83 38.18
N ARG A 708 7.06 -8.69 38.35
CA ARG A 708 7.96 -9.80 38.70
C ARG A 708 7.68 -10.40 40.08
N SER A 709 7.30 -9.58 41.06
CA SER A 709 7.00 -10.02 42.44
C SER A 709 5.81 -11.00 42.51
N LEU A 710 4.89 -10.93 41.54
CA LEU A 710 3.76 -11.86 41.41
C LEU A 710 4.11 -13.12 40.60
N GLY A 711 5.38 -13.32 40.23
CA GLY A 711 5.85 -14.48 39.46
C GLY A 711 5.56 -14.37 37.96
N VAL A 712 5.47 -13.16 37.41
CA VAL A 712 5.25 -12.95 35.97
C VAL A 712 6.50 -12.37 35.32
N LEU A 713 6.98 -13.03 34.26
CA LEU A 713 8.06 -12.55 33.40
C LEU A 713 7.49 -12.16 32.03
N HIS A 714 7.54 -10.88 31.67
CA HIS A 714 6.90 -10.38 30.45
C HIS A 714 7.47 -10.92 29.12
N THR A 715 8.80 -11.15 29.07
CA THR A 715 9.58 -11.57 27.89
C THR A 715 9.60 -10.65 26.65
N ASP A 716 8.67 -9.71 26.50
CA ASP A 716 8.66 -8.68 25.44
C ASP A 716 8.47 -7.27 26.02
N LEU A 717 9.40 -6.90 26.92
CA LEU A 717 9.36 -5.64 27.66
C LEU A 717 10.10 -4.54 26.90
N VAL A 718 9.43 -3.98 25.89
CA VAL A 718 9.93 -2.92 25.01
C VAL A 718 9.14 -1.62 25.20
N LYS A 719 9.68 -0.47 24.76
CA LYS A 719 9.06 0.86 24.95
C LYS A 719 7.62 0.96 24.41
N ARG A 720 7.25 0.21 23.37
CA ARG A 720 5.87 0.15 22.84
C ARG A 720 4.87 -0.40 23.87
N ASN A 721 5.32 -1.26 24.78
CA ASN A 721 4.53 -1.95 25.80
C ASN A 721 4.57 -1.24 27.16
N MET A 722 5.03 0.03 27.17
CA MET A 722 5.11 0.91 28.33
C MET A 722 4.26 2.16 28.10
N LEU A 723 3.13 2.27 28.82
CA LEU A 723 2.24 3.43 28.80
C LEU A 723 2.37 4.29 30.06
N TRP A 724 2.41 5.61 29.89
CA TRP A 724 2.40 6.59 30.97
C TRP A 724 1.00 7.13 31.21
N GLU A 725 0.48 6.98 32.43
CA GLU A 725 -0.79 7.57 32.85
C GLU A 725 -0.56 8.97 33.44
N ASP A 726 -0.80 10.01 32.63
CA ASP A 726 -0.62 11.43 32.99
C ASP A 726 -1.28 11.81 34.32
N ARG A 727 -2.44 11.22 34.65
CA ARG A 727 -3.25 11.56 35.85
C ARG A 727 -2.65 11.06 37.16
N THR A 728 -2.16 9.81 37.18
CA THR A 728 -1.59 9.19 38.38
C THR A 728 -0.07 9.34 38.43
N ARG A 729 0.56 9.77 37.32
CA ARG A 729 2.01 9.80 37.08
C ARG A 729 2.66 8.43 37.35
N ARG A 730 1.98 7.38 36.89
CA ARG A 730 2.38 5.98 37.00
C ARG A 730 2.62 5.35 35.63
N MET A 731 3.39 4.27 35.67
CA MET A 731 3.87 3.53 34.52
C MET A 731 3.06 2.22 34.42
N MET A 732 2.27 2.08 33.36
CA MET A 732 1.39 0.94 33.10
C MET A 732 2.01 -0.01 32.07
N VAL A 733 2.33 -1.23 32.50
CA VAL A 733 2.84 -2.30 31.63
C VAL A 733 1.65 -3.02 30.98
N ILE A 734 1.76 -3.30 29.67
CA ILE A 734 0.70 -3.91 28.84
C ILE A 734 1.28 -5.02 27.96
N ASP A 735 0.42 -5.78 27.29
CA ASP A 735 0.79 -6.73 26.22
C ASP A 735 1.48 -8.02 26.72
N PHE A 736 0.77 -8.75 27.57
CA PHE A 736 1.25 -9.96 28.25
C PHE A 736 1.07 -11.26 27.42
N GLU A 737 0.76 -11.18 26.12
CA GLU A 737 0.54 -12.32 25.22
C GLU A 737 1.75 -13.27 25.05
N ARG A 738 2.96 -12.80 25.39
CA ARG A 738 4.20 -13.59 25.43
C ARG A 738 4.68 -13.92 26.85
N ALA A 739 4.05 -13.36 27.88
CA ALA A 739 4.53 -13.45 29.26
C ALA A 739 4.51 -14.89 29.79
N LYS A 740 5.48 -15.22 30.65
CA LYS A 740 5.60 -16.53 31.32
C LYS A 740 5.26 -16.38 32.79
N ILE A 741 4.39 -17.24 33.30
CA ILE A 741 4.17 -17.40 34.74
C ILE A 741 5.27 -18.34 35.24
N VAL A 742 6.12 -17.83 36.12
CA VAL A 742 7.21 -18.57 36.75
C VAL A 742 6.75 -18.96 38.14
N GLU A 743 6.58 -20.25 38.40
CA GLU A 743 6.35 -20.72 39.75
C GLU A 743 7.56 -20.41 40.63
N PRO A 744 7.36 -19.97 41.88
CA PRO A 744 8.46 -19.84 42.82
C PRO A 744 9.16 -21.20 42.93
N ARG A 745 10.45 -21.27 42.59
CA ARG A 745 11.26 -22.45 42.91
C ARG A 745 11.09 -22.71 44.40
N ARG A 746 10.58 -23.89 44.76
CA ARG A 746 10.62 -24.35 46.15
C ARG A 746 12.07 -24.16 46.62
N PRO A 747 12.33 -23.54 47.79
CA PRO A 747 13.68 -23.49 48.32
C PRO A 747 14.24 -24.92 48.31
N LEU A 748 15.44 -25.10 47.77
CA LEU A 748 16.16 -26.35 47.99
C LEU A 748 16.22 -26.53 49.51
N GLY A 749 15.56 -27.58 50.00
CA GLY A 749 15.52 -27.87 51.43
C GLY A 749 16.95 -27.90 51.96
N ALA A 750 17.16 -27.33 53.14
CA ALA A 750 18.50 -27.16 53.70
C ALA A 750 19.26 -28.50 53.63
N VAL A 751 20.36 -28.51 52.88
CA VAL A 751 21.17 -29.71 52.67
C VAL A 751 21.78 -30.09 54.03
N SER A 752 21.18 -31.08 54.71
CA SER A 752 21.71 -31.59 55.96
C SER A 752 23.08 -32.23 55.68
N ALA A 753 24.10 -31.76 56.37
CA ALA A 753 25.47 -32.21 56.13
C ALA A 753 25.63 -33.72 56.39
N ASN A 754 26.14 -34.44 55.38
CA ASN A 754 26.91 -35.68 55.48
C ASN A 754 26.38 -36.79 56.42
N ALA A 755 25.34 -37.51 55.99
CA ALA A 755 25.14 -38.90 56.42
C ALA A 755 25.87 -39.86 55.47
N LYS A 756 27.10 -40.26 55.80
CA LYS A 756 27.84 -41.32 55.08
C LYS A 756 27.07 -42.64 55.13
N ARG A 757 26.94 -43.35 54.01
CA ARG A 757 26.99 -44.83 53.97
C ARG A 757 27.66 -45.32 52.68
N LYS A 758 28.48 -46.36 52.84
CA LYS A 758 29.31 -46.98 51.80
C LYS A 758 28.43 -47.73 50.79
N GLY A 759 28.85 -47.78 49.52
CA GLY A 759 28.30 -48.72 48.54
C GLY A 759 29.07 -50.05 48.52
N VAL A 760 28.47 -51.05 47.86
CA VAL A 760 29.12 -52.26 47.32
C VAL A 760 28.41 -52.62 46.00
N PHE A 761 29.16 -53.12 45.02
CA PHE A 761 28.71 -53.56 43.69
C PHE A 761 28.01 -54.94 43.72
N GLY A 762 27.29 -55.27 42.64
CA GLY A 762 26.85 -56.63 42.34
C GLY A 762 26.04 -56.70 41.04
N ASP A 763 26.64 -57.22 39.96
CA ASP A 763 25.98 -57.55 38.70
C ASP A 763 25.29 -58.93 38.77
N GLU A 764 24.22 -59.13 37.97
CA GLU A 764 24.11 -60.16 36.91
C GLU A 764 22.65 -60.51 36.50
N ASP A 765 22.55 -60.97 35.25
CA ASP A 765 21.40 -61.33 34.40
C ASP A 765 20.28 -62.23 34.98
N GLY A 766 19.09 -62.23 34.31
CA GLY A 766 18.26 -63.44 34.29
C GLY A 766 16.74 -63.41 33.95
N ARG A 767 16.37 -63.20 32.68
CA ARG A 767 15.24 -63.86 31.95
C ARG A 767 13.74 -63.82 32.42
N LEU A 768 12.88 -63.43 31.46
CA LEU A 768 11.57 -64.02 31.04
C LEU A 768 10.28 -63.91 31.92
N ALA A 769 9.38 -62.98 31.54
CA ALA A 769 7.93 -63.12 31.16
C ALA A 769 6.88 -63.85 32.06
N PRO A 770 5.53 -63.72 31.86
CA PRO A 770 4.69 -62.71 31.16
C PRO A 770 3.46 -62.17 31.98
N GLU A 771 2.70 -61.24 31.36
CA GLU A 771 1.25 -60.93 31.50
C GLU A 771 0.51 -60.80 32.86
N ARG A 772 -0.25 -59.68 33.02
CA ARG A 772 -1.68 -59.69 33.45
C ARG A 772 -2.42 -58.35 33.19
N HIS A 773 -3.76 -58.43 33.13
CA HIS A 773 -4.69 -57.36 32.74
C HIS A 773 -5.10 -56.37 33.85
N GLY A 774 -5.70 -55.24 33.42
CA GLY A 774 -6.67 -54.45 34.20
C GLY A 774 -6.19 -53.04 34.60
N ALA A 775 -7.03 -51.99 34.60
CA ALA A 775 -8.42 -51.89 34.12
C ALA A 775 -8.82 -50.42 33.83
N LEU A 776 -9.95 -50.24 33.14
CA LEU A 776 -10.69 -48.98 33.00
C LEU A 776 -11.33 -48.51 34.32
N CYS A 777 -11.50 -47.19 34.46
CA CYS A 777 -12.62 -46.43 35.06
C CYS A 777 -12.10 -45.00 35.35
N GLU A 778 -12.56 -43.93 34.70
CA GLU A 778 -13.88 -43.29 34.88
C GLU A 778 -14.34 -43.20 36.33
N LEU A 779 -14.45 -41.97 36.85
CA LEU A 779 -15.42 -41.63 37.89
C LEU A 779 -15.73 -40.13 37.87
N THR A 780 -17.00 -39.82 37.62
CA THR A 780 -17.61 -38.49 37.66
C THR A 780 -17.94 -38.05 39.09
N SER A 781 -18.03 -36.72 39.28
CA SER A 781 -18.88 -35.97 40.24
C SER A 781 -19.44 -36.66 41.50
N PHE A 782 -19.29 -36.02 42.66
CA PHE A 782 -20.42 -35.40 43.39
C PHE A 782 -19.88 -34.54 44.56
N GLY A 783 -20.53 -33.41 44.86
CA GLY A 783 -20.14 -32.44 45.89
C GLY A 783 -20.42 -31.01 45.48
#